data_AF-A0A9P8XPC4-F1
#
_entry.id   AF-A0A9P8XPC4-F1
#
_cell.length_a   1.000
_cell.length_b   1.000
_cell.length_c   1.000
_cell.angle_alpha   90.00
_cell.angle_beta   90.00
_cell.angle_gamma   90.00
#
_symmetry.space_group_name_H-M   'P 1'
#
loop_
_entity.id
_entity.type
_entity.pdbx_description
1 polymer ?
#
loop_
_entity_poly.entity_id
_entity_poly.type
_entity_poly.pdbx_seq_one_letter_code
_entity_poly.pdbx_strand_id
1 'polypeptide(L)'
;MFPTFTGDSRRPRNVNLSRQRPSNPWGPSGWGANPGASSGASKTVAHAQAEREKRQKNREELVAAKRLQRIWRGCCARQKIRESHRRAFDNEMQRAGGTDLGHITKTLPLLVALFDPKRDDDQNRARDHQLGSLNQHSLDRLVGLIVAALERGPFASARALLPLLSELVTKRPWSVGSILGRYYHVAARYFSEGMDPAEQAMLCDVVRAPLSSEKAFDFLTFDGLPVIRQNPEVLSAVIDHRLLSDIISNAILSGTSANKTSRDGQLWLLAHFIALSRTSAGGQDTIYLRALYLQLSSLAVDIRLRYNQDDSGNGDQVSDDEDLKILDPASSTLSDFVAEQLEFLVNDDGISELLRRFTTTSSPSAGLSEDANLLAGYTLALLKCFPNHGDDIKMRLFHGDITTSDSGKQHTVPTVKYFWHAASRTEIFRKLMQSKITHPASVLGPLLQPGSKHNEEWRTMLLFLELYNFLLRVTDDEDFLPSTFQAMSQQSPQTERIRSSGLDQEELIALTSFLKNLTFPLYHDLPSIISSAKEPARLDHFMGLQPKPLAQSGSSQESLSPTFGNDVIGLRQIATSTMRSLYERDSCRKFLPQDFWLMTSKFYMNGFISAVVLEEQQKNDTTEEDDEDEDEIDRTRFHTASVSRISRAAQIERHRQLCRMKRERLLAQVTPKLEILRNMPFIIPFEIRVKIFPTVHRPRQEPQARWL
;
A
#
# COMPACT_ATOMS: atom_id res chain seq x y z
N MET A 1 -25.57 93.61 -20.44
CA MET A 1 -24.12 93.31 -20.51
C MET A 1 -23.94 91.80 -20.49
N PHE A 2 -23.42 91.21 -21.57
CA PHE A 2 -23.02 89.80 -21.65
C PHE A 2 -21.80 89.67 -22.58
N PRO A 3 -20.78 88.84 -22.26
CA PRO A 3 -19.70 88.50 -23.18
C PRO A 3 -19.90 87.10 -23.79
N THR A 4 -19.63 87.01 -25.10
CA THR A 4 -19.72 85.81 -25.93
C THR A 4 -18.34 85.30 -26.35
N PHE A 5 -18.17 83.96 -26.22
CA PHE A 5 -17.61 83.01 -27.19
C PHE A 5 -16.46 83.47 -28.12
N THR A 6 -15.22 83.06 -27.82
CA THR A 6 -14.25 82.68 -28.87
C THR A 6 -13.56 81.38 -28.46
N GLY A 7 -13.83 80.32 -29.22
CA GLY A 7 -13.10 79.07 -29.14
C GLY A 7 -11.82 79.20 -29.95
N ASP A 8 -10.68 78.86 -29.34
CA ASP A 8 -9.54 78.40 -30.12
C ASP A 8 -8.90 77.20 -29.43
N SER A 9 -8.89 76.08 -30.16
CA SER A 9 -8.48 74.77 -29.70
C SER A 9 -7.33 74.29 -30.56
N ARG A 10 -6.09 74.57 -30.15
CA ARG A 10 -4.88 73.78 -30.50
C ARG A 10 -3.66 74.32 -29.76
N ARG A 11 -2.94 73.42 -29.06
CA ARG A 11 -1.63 73.70 -28.46
C ARG A 11 -0.62 74.12 -29.55
N PRO A 12 0.23 75.14 -29.32
CA PRO A 12 1.27 75.51 -30.26
C PRO A 12 2.26 74.35 -30.41
N ARG A 13 2.55 73.96 -31.66
CA ARG A 13 3.60 72.99 -31.99
C ARG A 13 4.95 73.70 -31.86
N ASN A 14 5.77 73.28 -30.90
CA ASN A 14 7.19 73.62 -30.90
C ASN A 14 7.87 72.91 -32.08
N VAL A 15 8.21 73.68 -33.10
CA VAL A 15 8.98 73.22 -34.26
C VAL A 15 10.45 73.56 -33.99
N ASN A 16 11.25 72.56 -33.61
CA ASN A 16 12.70 72.71 -33.50
C ASN A 16 13.31 72.81 -34.92
N LEU A 17 13.83 73.99 -35.27
CA LEU A 17 14.48 74.26 -36.57
C LEU A 17 16.00 74.04 -36.56
N SER A 18 16.60 73.49 -35.49
CA SER A 18 18.04 73.27 -35.40
C SER A 18 18.46 71.85 -35.78
N ARG A 19 18.20 71.43 -37.02
CA ARG A 19 19.01 70.41 -37.73
C ARG A 19 19.04 70.78 -39.21
N GLN A 20 20.22 71.12 -39.70
CA GLN A 20 20.46 71.43 -41.12
C GLN A 20 20.02 70.24 -42.01
N ARG A 21 19.25 70.55 -43.05
CA ARG A 21 18.75 69.65 -44.13
C ARG A 21 19.84 69.50 -45.21
N PRO A 22 19.70 68.67 -46.30
CA PRO A 22 18.78 69.03 -47.41
C PRO A 22 18.31 67.86 -48.30
N SER A 23 17.01 67.72 -48.52
CA SER A 23 16.48 67.26 -49.82
C SER A 23 14.96 67.40 -49.76
N ASN A 24 14.45 68.21 -50.68
CA ASN A 24 13.03 68.32 -50.94
C ASN A 24 12.60 67.03 -51.67
N PRO A 25 11.68 66.21 -51.14
CA PRO A 25 11.33 64.93 -51.75
C PRO A 25 10.48 65.08 -53.03
N TRP A 26 10.16 66.31 -53.44
CA TRP A 26 9.32 66.64 -54.60
C TRP A 26 9.97 67.62 -55.59
N GLY A 27 11.29 67.86 -55.50
CA GLY A 27 12.01 68.65 -56.52
C GLY A 27 12.37 67.81 -57.75
N PRO A 28 12.26 68.32 -58.99
CA PRO A 28 12.58 67.57 -60.19
C PRO A 28 14.08 67.23 -60.22
N SER A 29 14.37 65.95 -60.41
CA SER A 29 15.70 65.36 -60.52
C SER A 29 16.44 65.90 -61.75
N GLY A 30 17.51 66.66 -61.50
CA GLY A 30 18.37 67.26 -62.52
C GLY A 30 19.81 66.73 -62.48
N TRP A 31 20.07 65.64 -63.21
CA TRP A 31 21.33 65.25 -63.88
C TRP A 31 22.66 65.26 -63.07
N GLY A 32 23.11 64.07 -62.65
CA GLY A 32 24.48 63.84 -62.17
C GLY A 32 24.70 62.57 -61.34
N ALA A 33 24.94 61.45 -62.02
CA ALA A 33 25.70 60.25 -61.60
C ALA A 33 25.70 59.77 -60.11
N ASN A 34 24.93 58.72 -59.79
CA ASN A 34 25.45 57.46 -59.18
C ASN A 34 24.32 56.42 -58.93
N PRO A 35 24.43 55.16 -59.39
CA PRO A 35 23.40 54.13 -59.26
C PRO A 35 23.43 53.38 -57.90
N GLY A 36 23.74 54.07 -56.79
CA GLY A 36 23.89 53.47 -55.46
C GLY A 36 23.17 54.21 -54.31
N ALA A 37 22.45 55.30 -54.59
CA ALA A 37 21.89 56.18 -53.56
C ALA A 37 20.41 55.90 -53.20
N SER A 38 19.97 54.63 -53.19
CA SER A 38 18.62 54.24 -52.74
C SER A 38 18.41 54.36 -51.20
N SER A 39 19.43 54.79 -50.45
CA SER A 39 19.45 54.78 -48.99
C SER A 39 18.82 56.02 -48.31
N GLY A 40 18.37 57.03 -49.05
CA GLY A 40 17.70 58.21 -48.47
C GLY A 40 16.27 57.92 -48.01
N ALA A 41 15.45 57.33 -48.89
CA ALA A 41 14.05 56.98 -48.60
C ALA A 41 13.94 55.82 -47.60
N SER A 42 14.85 54.84 -47.66
CA SER A 42 14.90 53.75 -46.68
C SER A 42 15.24 54.27 -45.27
N LYS A 43 16.19 55.21 -45.13
CA LYS A 43 16.52 55.83 -43.83
C LYS A 43 15.38 56.69 -43.28
N THR A 44 14.65 57.43 -44.10
CA THR A 44 13.50 58.22 -43.63
C THR A 44 12.32 57.33 -43.23
N VAL A 45 12.06 56.25 -43.96
CA VAL A 45 11.03 55.25 -43.60
C VAL A 45 11.42 54.51 -42.31
N ALA A 46 12.67 54.08 -42.17
CA ALA A 46 13.17 53.44 -40.96
C ALA A 46 13.10 54.38 -39.74
N HIS A 47 13.47 55.66 -39.90
CA HIS A 47 13.33 56.67 -38.84
C HIS A 47 11.86 56.92 -38.47
N ALA A 48 10.96 57.00 -39.45
CA ALA A 48 9.53 57.15 -39.20
C ALA A 48 8.93 55.91 -38.52
N GLN A 49 9.39 54.71 -38.86
CA GLN A 49 8.98 53.46 -38.21
C GLN A 49 9.49 53.39 -36.77
N ALA A 50 10.77 53.67 -36.52
CA ALA A 50 11.32 53.75 -35.17
C ALA A 50 10.62 54.82 -34.31
N GLU A 51 10.24 55.95 -34.89
CA GLU A 51 9.48 56.99 -34.19
C GLU A 51 8.02 56.56 -33.91
N ARG A 52 7.40 55.75 -34.78
CA ARG A 52 6.07 55.15 -34.52
C ARG A 52 6.16 54.10 -33.42
N GLU A 53 7.15 53.22 -33.46
CA GLU A 53 7.41 52.22 -32.42
C GLU A 53 7.69 52.88 -31.07
N LYS A 54 8.49 53.95 -31.04
CA LYS A 54 8.72 54.73 -29.80
C LYS A 54 7.44 55.35 -29.27
N ARG A 55 6.58 55.92 -30.13
CA ARG A 55 5.28 56.44 -29.71
C ARG A 55 4.35 55.33 -29.22
N GLN A 56 4.41 54.16 -29.83
CA GLN A 56 3.64 53.00 -29.41
C GLN A 56 4.11 52.52 -28.03
N LYS A 57 5.42 52.34 -27.81
CA LYS A 57 5.99 52.01 -26.50
C LYS A 57 5.60 53.04 -25.44
N ASN A 58 5.71 54.34 -25.73
CA ASN A 58 5.29 55.38 -24.78
C ASN A 58 3.78 55.32 -24.48
N ARG A 59 2.94 54.94 -25.44
CA ARG A 59 1.50 54.74 -25.20
C ARG A 59 1.24 53.52 -24.34
N GLU A 60 1.92 52.41 -24.61
CA GLU A 60 1.85 51.17 -23.83
C GLU A 60 2.31 51.41 -22.39
N GLU A 61 3.43 52.12 -22.18
CA GLU A 61 3.91 52.54 -20.86
C GLU A 61 2.89 53.39 -20.11
N LEU A 62 2.29 54.39 -20.78
CA LEU A 62 1.25 55.22 -20.15
C LEU A 62 -0.01 54.41 -19.81
N VAL A 63 -0.40 53.46 -20.65
CA VAL A 63 -1.54 52.57 -20.37
C VAL A 63 -1.23 51.63 -19.20
N ALA A 64 -0.02 51.06 -19.16
CA ALA A 64 0.47 50.24 -18.05
C ALA A 64 0.51 51.03 -16.74
N ALA A 65 1.06 52.24 -16.75
CA ALA A 65 1.10 53.14 -15.61
C ALA A 65 -0.31 53.48 -15.09
N LYS A 66 -1.26 53.77 -16.00
CA LYS A 66 -2.67 53.99 -15.63
C LYS A 66 -3.31 52.74 -15.01
N ARG A 67 -2.98 51.55 -15.51
CA ARG A 67 -3.48 50.27 -14.96
C ARG A 67 -2.92 50.04 -13.56
N LEU A 68 -1.63 50.25 -13.36
CA LEU A 68 -0.98 50.14 -12.04
C LEU A 68 -1.58 51.14 -11.05
N GLN A 69 -1.72 52.41 -11.44
CA GLN A 69 -2.33 53.44 -10.60
C GLN A 69 -3.77 53.11 -10.23
N ARG A 70 -4.56 52.56 -11.17
CA ARG A 70 -5.94 52.12 -10.90
C ARG A 70 -5.97 51.00 -9.86
N ILE A 71 -5.13 49.97 -10.04
CA ILE A 71 -5.05 48.83 -9.11
C ILE A 71 -4.58 49.30 -7.74
N TRP A 72 -3.53 50.12 -7.68
CA TRP A 72 -2.99 50.67 -6.43
C TRP A 72 -4.00 51.53 -5.70
N ARG A 73 -4.65 52.49 -6.37
CA ARG A 73 -5.71 53.33 -5.77
C ARG A 73 -6.87 52.47 -5.26
N GLY A 74 -7.28 51.45 -6.02
CA GLY A 74 -8.31 50.51 -5.58
C GLY A 74 -7.89 49.71 -4.35
N CYS A 75 -6.63 49.26 -4.30
CA CYS A 75 -6.10 48.55 -3.14
C CYS A 75 -6.02 49.46 -1.90
N CYS A 76 -5.51 50.68 -2.04
CA CYS A 76 -5.45 51.67 -0.96
C CYS A 76 -6.84 52.06 -0.45
N ALA A 77 -7.81 52.24 -1.35
CA ALA A 77 -9.20 52.54 -0.95
C ALA A 77 -9.81 51.39 -0.14
N ARG A 78 -9.65 50.13 -0.60
CA ARG A 78 -10.11 48.95 0.14
C ARG A 78 -9.42 48.83 1.51
N GLN A 79 -8.12 49.10 1.57
CA GLN A 79 -7.38 49.07 2.83
C GLN A 79 -7.89 50.13 3.81
N LYS A 80 -8.08 51.38 3.36
CA LYS A 80 -8.63 52.47 4.19
C LYS A 80 -10.02 52.13 4.74
N ILE A 81 -10.90 51.58 3.92
CA ILE A 81 -12.25 51.16 4.34
C ILE A 81 -12.16 50.02 5.38
N ARG A 82 -11.29 49.03 5.15
CA ARG A 82 -11.09 47.93 6.10
C ARG A 82 -10.55 48.43 7.44
N GLU A 83 -9.62 49.37 7.44
CA GLU A 83 -9.10 50.02 8.64
C GLU A 83 -10.16 50.86 9.36
N SER A 84 -11.00 51.60 8.65
CA SER A 84 -12.10 52.34 9.28
C SER A 84 -13.11 51.41 9.96
N HIS A 85 -13.40 50.25 9.34
CA HIS A 85 -14.29 49.26 9.95
C HIS A 85 -13.65 48.60 11.18
N ARG A 86 -12.34 48.32 11.17
CA ARG A 86 -11.63 47.83 12.36
C ARG A 86 -11.68 48.83 13.52
N ARG A 87 -11.46 50.13 13.25
CA ARG A 87 -11.57 51.17 14.28
C ARG A 87 -13.00 51.31 14.81
N ALA A 88 -13.99 51.20 13.94
CA ALA A 88 -15.40 51.21 14.36
C ALA A 88 -15.70 50.03 15.29
N PHE A 89 -15.21 48.84 14.94
CA PHE A 89 -15.31 47.64 15.78
C PHE A 89 -14.63 47.83 17.14
N ASP A 90 -13.39 48.33 17.19
CA ASP A 90 -12.66 48.56 18.44
C ASP A 90 -13.39 49.58 19.35
N ASN A 91 -13.92 50.65 18.76
CA ASN A 91 -14.67 51.67 19.48
C ASN A 91 -16.00 51.15 20.03
N GLU A 92 -16.70 50.29 19.28
CA GLU A 92 -17.92 49.63 19.76
C GLU A 92 -17.60 48.65 20.89
N MET A 93 -16.49 47.92 20.79
CA MET A 93 -16.09 46.97 21.81
C MET A 93 -15.67 47.65 23.12
N GLN A 94 -14.95 48.78 23.04
CA GLN A 94 -14.61 49.59 24.22
C GLN A 94 -15.84 50.14 24.95
N ARG A 95 -16.96 50.37 24.24
CA ARG A 95 -18.21 50.86 24.83
C ARG A 95 -19.05 49.76 25.48
N ALA A 96 -18.97 48.52 24.99
CA ALA A 96 -19.85 47.43 25.38
C ALA A 96 -19.40 46.66 26.64
N GLY A 97 -18.22 46.95 27.23
CA GLY A 97 -17.80 46.37 28.50
C GLY A 97 -17.74 44.82 28.54
N GLY A 98 -17.48 44.18 27.39
CA GLY A 98 -17.11 42.76 27.29
C GLY A 98 -18.18 41.70 27.56
N THR A 99 -19.39 42.03 28.03
CA THR A 99 -20.30 41.01 28.62
C THR A 99 -21.71 40.96 27.99
N ASP A 100 -22.06 41.90 27.11
CA ASP A 100 -23.43 42.02 26.59
C ASP A 100 -23.66 41.13 25.35
N LEU A 101 -24.21 39.92 25.57
CA LEU A 101 -24.43 38.86 24.56
C LEU A 101 -25.18 39.33 23.29
N GLY A 102 -26.09 40.30 23.44
CA GLY A 102 -26.88 40.86 22.32
C GLY A 102 -26.09 41.81 21.40
N HIS A 103 -24.98 42.37 21.88
CA HIS A 103 -24.10 43.24 21.09
C HIS A 103 -22.96 42.45 20.44
N ILE A 104 -22.51 41.38 21.09
CA ILE A 104 -21.51 40.44 20.57
C ILE A 104 -22.01 39.76 19.28
N THR A 105 -23.29 39.37 19.22
CA THR A 105 -23.88 38.74 18.02
C THR A 105 -23.89 39.65 16.78
N LYS A 106 -23.98 40.98 16.96
CA LYS A 106 -24.00 41.95 15.84
C LYS A 106 -22.60 42.27 15.30
N THR A 107 -21.59 42.21 16.16
CA THR A 107 -20.21 42.60 15.85
C THR A 107 -19.36 41.43 15.35
N LEU A 108 -19.66 40.20 15.75
CA LEU A 108 -18.92 39.00 15.32
C LEU A 108 -18.93 38.73 13.80
N PRO A 109 -20.01 38.96 13.03
CA PRO A 109 -19.95 38.83 11.57
C PRO A 109 -18.98 39.82 10.90
N LEU A 110 -18.82 41.02 11.48
CA LEU A 110 -17.85 42.01 11.02
C LEU A 110 -16.42 41.55 11.31
N LEU A 111 -16.17 40.94 12.47
CA LEU A 111 -14.89 40.31 12.81
C LEU A 111 -14.50 39.26 11.75
N VAL A 112 -15.40 38.32 11.43
CA VAL A 112 -15.13 37.26 10.43
C VAL A 112 -14.85 37.85 9.03
N ALA A 113 -15.52 38.94 8.66
CA ALA A 113 -15.31 39.61 7.38
C ALA A 113 -13.99 40.40 7.33
N LEU A 114 -13.52 40.93 8.46
CA LEU A 114 -12.35 41.80 8.58
C LEU A 114 -11.07 41.07 8.98
N PHE A 115 -11.16 39.84 9.48
CA PHE A 115 -10.04 39.05 9.97
C PHE A 115 -8.98 38.82 8.88
N ASP A 116 -7.75 39.22 9.15
CA ASP A 116 -6.58 38.97 8.31
C ASP A 116 -5.61 38.04 9.04
N PRO A 117 -5.32 36.83 8.53
CA PRO A 117 -4.47 35.86 9.22
C PRO A 117 -3.04 36.36 9.45
N LYS A 118 -2.57 37.38 8.70
CA LYS A 118 -1.20 37.91 8.80
C LYS A 118 -1.01 38.98 9.87
N ARG A 119 -2.08 39.47 10.50
CA ARG A 119 -2.02 40.64 11.39
C ARG A 119 -2.32 40.25 12.84
N ASP A 120 -1.36 40.46 13.73
CA ASP A 120 -1.48 40.09 15.15
C ASP A 120 -2.66 40.79 15.85
N ASP A 121 -2.98 42.04 15.48
CA ASP A 121 -4.15 42.75 16.04
C ASP A 121 -5.48 42.01 15.77
N ASP A 122 -5.65 41.43 14.58
CA ASP A 122 -6.87 40.71 14.21
C ASP A 122 -6.92 39.35 14.94
N GLN A 123 -5.77 38.74 15.23
CA GLN A 123 -5.67 37.52 16.03
C GLN A 123 -6.07 37.76 17.50
N ASN A 124 -5.59 38.86 18.10
CA ASN A 124 -5.95 39.25 19.47
C ASN A 124 -7.46 39.54 19.61
N ARG A 125 -8.06 40.25 18.63
CA ARG A 125 -9.52 40.49 18.61
C ARG A 125 -10.33 39.20 18.60
N ALA A 126 -9.88 38.16 17.91
CA ALA A 126 -10.61 36.89 17.86
C ALA A 126 -10.56 36.11 19.18
N ARG A 127 -9.51 36.30 19.98
CA ARG A 127 -9.30 35.62 21.28
C ARG A 127 -10.25 36.14 22.37
N ASP A 128 -10.51 37.44 22.41
CA ASP A 128 -11.21 38.07 23.53
C ASP A 128 -12.74 37.81 23.54
N HIS A 129 -13.26 36.96 22.64
CA HIS A 129 -14.69 36.74 22.46
C HIS A 129 -15.15 35.29 22.61
N GLN A 130 -16.27 35.09 23.29
CA GLN A 130 -17.00 33.81 23.32
C GLN A 130 -17.76 33.62 22.01
N LEU A 131 -17.17 32.87 21.06
CA LEU A 131 -17.66 32.69 19.70
C LEU A 131 -18.92 31.80 19.57
N GLY A 132 -19.51 31.35 20.68
CA GLY A 132 -20.64 30.41 20.70
C GLY A 132 -21.94 30.90 20.05
N SER A 133 -22.06 32.19 19.76
CA SER A 133 -23.30 32.81 19.23
C SER A 133 -23.29 33.08 17.71
N LEU A 134 -22.25 32.64 16.99
CA LEU A 134 -22.14 32.85 15.55
C LEU A 134 -22.98 31.85 14.72
N ASN A 135 -23.46 32.33 13.55
CA ASN A 135 -24.06 31.48 12.53
C ASN A 135 -23.08 30.41 12.03
N GLN A 136 -23.60 29.25 11.63
CA GLN A 136 -22.82 28.07 11.25
C GLN A 136 -21.76 28.36 10.17
N HIS A 137 -22.13 29.01 9.08
CA HIS A 137 -21.20 29.34 7.99
C HIS A 137 -20.09 30.33 8.40
N SER A 138 -20.38 31.23 9.34
CA SER A 138 -19.40 32.20 9.83
C SER A 138 -18.35 31.53 10.72
N LEU A 139 -18.75 30.50 11.48
CA LEU A 139 -17.84 29.68 12.27
C LEU A 139 -16.93 28.83 11.39
N ASP A 140 -17.49 28.17 10.37
CA ASP A 140 -16.69 27.37 9.42
C ASP A 140 -15.62 28.23 8.73
N ARG A 141 -16.00 29.45 8.32
CA ARG A 141 -15.10 30.42 7.73
C ARG A 141 -14.04 30.91 8.72
N LEU A 142 -14.43 31.17 9.97
CA LEU A 142 -13.51 31.62 11.01
C LEU A 142 -12.47 30.55 11.36
N VAL A 143 -12.90 29.28 11.51
CA VAL A 143 -11.99 28.14 11.72
C VAL A 143 -10.97 28.05 10.58
N GLY A 144 -11.42 28.16 9.32
CA GLY A 144 -10.51 28.18 8.17
C GLY A 144 -9.52 29.35 8.18
N LEU A 145 -9.93 30.51 8.67
CA LEU A 145 -9.06 31.69 8.80
C LEU A 145 -8.07 31.56 9.96
N ILE A 146 -8.48 30.99 11.09
CA ILE A 146 -7.61 30.70 12.23
C ILE A 146 -6.54 29.68 11.82
N VAL A 147 -6.92 28.60 11.15
CA VAL A 147 -5.96 27.60 10.61
C VAL A 147 -4.97 28.26 9.65
N ALA A 148 -5.42 29.16 8.77
CA ALA A 148 -4.54 29.90 7.87
C ALA A 148 -3.63 30.90 8.60
N ALA A 149 -4.05 31.43 9.76
CA ALA A 149 -3.22 32.26 10.63
C ALA A 149 -2.16 31.43 11.33
N LEU A 150 -2.53 30.26 11.86
CA LEU A 150 -1.62 29.31 12.49
C LEU A 150 -0.57 28.74 11.52
N GLU A 151 -0.94 28.56 10.25
CA GLU A 151 -0.04 28.08 9.19
C GLU A 151 1.01 29.13 8.80
N ARG A 152 0.61 30.41 8.72
CA ARG A 152 1.43 31.49 8.15
C ARG A 152 2.10 32.40 9.17
N GLY A 153 1.60 32.43 10.40
CA GLY A 153 2.05 33.33 11.46
C GLY A 153 3.36 32.89 12.13
N PRO A 154 4.09 33.82 12.77
CA PRO A 154 5.14 33.48 13.72
C PRO A 154 4.55 32.65 14.88
N PHE A 155 5.25 31.58 15.28
CA PHE A 155 4.76 30.63 16.28
C PHE A 155 4.31 31.28 17.60
N ALA A 156 5.03 32.30 18.08
CA ALA A 156 4.73 32.95 19.35
C ALA A 156 3.38 33.69 19.36
N SER A 157 3.01 34.40 18.28
CA SER A 157 1.72 35.09 18.19
C SER A 157 0.59 34.13 17.83
N ALA A 158 0.87 33.17 16.96
CA ALA A 158 -0.09 32.18 16.52
C ALA A 158 -0.48 31.17 17.62
N ARG A 159 0.45 30.80 18.52
CA ARG A 159 0.19 29.92 19.69
C ARG A 159 -0.96 30.41 20.57
N ALA A 160 -1.18 31.72 20.65
CA ALA A 160 -2.29 32.31 21.41
C ALA A 160 -3.69 31.97 20.85
N LEU A 161 -3.78 31.47 19.61
CA LEU A 161 -5.04 31.06 18.97
C LEU A 161 -5.39 29.58 19.19
N LEU A 162 -4.48 28.77 19.74
CA LEU A 162 -4.72 27.34 19.98
C LEU A 162 -5.89 27.05 20.93
N PRO A 163 -6.07 27.78 22.07
CA PRO A 163 -7.21 27.55 22.96
C PRO A 163 -8.55 27.85 22.27
N LEU A 164 -8.59 28.90 21.45
CA LEU A 164 -9.75 29.29 20.66
C LEU A 164 -10.09 28.21 19.62
N LEU A 165 -9.07 27.68 18.93
CA LEU A 165 -9.26 26.59 17.99
C LEU A 165 -9.76 25.33 18.70
N SER A 166 -9.20 24.98 19.86
CA SER A 166 -9.67 23.84 20.67
C SER A 166 -11.13 23.99 21.07
N GLU A 167 -11.53 25.14 21.59
CA GLU A 167 -12.92 25.39 21.98
C GLU A 167 -13.90 25.31 20.79
N LEU A 168 -13.51 25.84 19.63
CA LEU A 168 -14.36 25.80 18.44
C LEU A 168 -14.53 24.40 17.87
N VAL A 169 -13.44 23.64 17.79
CA VAL A 169 -13.43 22.31 17.18
C VAL A 169 -14.07 21.28 18.12
N THR A 170 -13.83 21.38 19.43
CA THR A 170 -14.52 20.53 20.43
C THR A 170 -16.03 20.74 20.41
N LYS A 171 -16.50 21.99 20.25
CA LYS A 171 -17.93 22.29 20.09
C LYS A 171 -18.49 21.87 18.74
N ARG A 172 -17.70 21.95 17.65
CA ARG A 172 -18.13 21.63 16.28
C ARG A 172 -17.02 20.98 15.45
N PRO A 173 -16.91 19.64 15.49
CA PRO A 173 -15.93 18.90 14.70
C PRO A 173 -16.06 19.08 13.17
N TRP A 174 -17.30 19.20 12.68
CA TRP A 174 -17.63 19.22 11.25
C TRP A 174 -17.08 20.45 10.50
N SER A 175 -16.83 21.55 11.21
CA SER A 175 -16.33 22.81 10.64
C SER A 175 -14.95 22.67 9.98
N VAL A 176 -14.16 21.67 10.40
CA VAL A 176 -12.82 21.38 9.88
C VAL A 176 -12.86 20.46 8.65
N GLY A 177 -13.97 19.78 8.37
CA GLY A 177 -14.04 18.70 7.37
C GLY A 177 -13.64 19.10 5.94
N SER A 178 -13.77 20.38 5.57
CA SER A 178 -13.35 20.92 4.28
C SER A 178 -11.86 21.31 4.19
N ILE A 179 -11.20 21.51 5.34
CA ILE A 179 -9.82 22.04 5.48
C ILE A 179 -8.92 21.03 6.25
N LEU A 180 -9.42 19.82 6.45
CA LEU A 180 -8.85 18.81 7.35
C LEU A 180 -7.36 18.51 7.11
N GLY A 181 -6.91 18.43 5.85
CA GLY A 181 -5.49 18.25 5.54
C GLY A 181 -4.59 19.42 6.00
N ARG A 182 -5.02 20.67 5.83
CA ARG A 182 -4.26 21.85 6.31
C ARG A 182 -4.31 21.95 7.83
N TYR A 183 -5.46 21.64 8.41
CA TYR A 183 -5.66 21.63 9.85
C TYR A 183 -4.71 20.64 10.54
N TYR A 184 -4.62 19.42 10.03
CA TYR A 184 -3.71 18.41 10.58
C TYR A 184 -2.24 18.69 10.29
N HIS A 185 -1.92 19.33 9.17
CA HIS A 185 -0.57 19.85 8.92
C HIS A 185 -0.16 20.89 9.97
N VAL A 186 -1.06 21.81 10.31
CA VAL A 186 -0.85 22.78 11.39
C VAL A 186 -0.67 22.04 12.72
N ALA A 187 -1.57 21.13 13.09
CA ALA A 187 -1.44 20.38 14.35
C ALA A 187 -0.09 19.64 14.46
N ALA A 188 0.33 18.94 13.39
CA ALA A 188 1.61 18.22 13.33
C ALA A 188 2.81 19.16 13.51
N ARG A 189 2.79 20.34 12.86
CA ARG A 189 3.85 21.34 12.99
C ARG A 189 3.99 21.85 14.42
N TYR A 190 2.89 22.13 15.11
CA TYR A 190 2.95 22.62 16.50
C TYR A 190 3.41 21.55 17.48
N PHE A 191 3.11 20.28 17.21
CA PHE A 191 3.67 19.16 17.97
C PHE A 191 5.19 19.03 17.84
N SER A 192 5.79 19.53 16.74
CA SER A 192 7.24 19.45 16.52
C SER A 192 8.10 20.44 17.30
N GLU A 193 7.51 21.52 17.81
CA GLU A 193 8.26 22.62 18.42
C GLU A 193 8.37 22.59 19.95
N GLY A 194 8.11 21.46 20.60
CA GLY A 194 8.36 21.27 22.03
C GLY A 194 7.49 22.17 22.92
N MET A 195 6.23 21.78 23.11
CA MET A 195 5.25 22.56 23.89
C MET A 195 5.13 22.13 25.36
N ASP A 196 4.57 23.03 26.17
CA ASP A 196 4.21 22.74 27.57
C ASP A 196 3.14 21.64 27.65
N PRO A 197 3.11 20.81 28.72
CA PRO A 197 2.20 19.67 28.83
C PRO A 197 0.71 20.06 28.80
N ALA A 198 0.36 21.25 29.30
CA ALA A 198 -1.01 21.77 29.23
C ALA A 198 -1.45 22.08 27.79
N GLU A 199 -0.53 22.53 26.94
CA GLU A 199 -0.81 22.81 25.53
C GLU A 199 -0.81 21.55 24.67
N GLN A 200 0.02 20.58 25.04
CA GLN A 200 -0.05 19.24 24.45
C GLN A 200 -1.44 18.62 24.70
N ALA A 201 -1.99 18.74 25.91
CA ALA A 201 -3.35 18.27 26.19
C ALA A 201 -4.41 18.98 25.32
N MET A 202 -4.32 20.32 25.17
CA MET A 202 -5.22 21.08 24.30
C MET A 202 -5.10 20.67 22.82
N LEU A 203 -3.88 20.41 22.34
CA LEU A 203 -3.65 19.92 20.98
C LEU A 203 -4.17 18.50 20.79
N CYS A 204 -4.13 17.65 21.81
CA CYS A 204 -4.75 16.33 21.78
C CYS A 204 -6.28 16.43 21.65
N ASP A 205 -6.93 17.38 22.34
CA ASP A 205 -8.37 17.64 22.18
C ASP A 205 -8.72 18.16 20.78
N VAL A 206 -7.86 19.03 20.23
CA VAL A 206 -7.91 19.53 18.85
C VAL A 206 -7.82 18.35 17.87
N VAL A 207 -6.88 17.43 18.05
CA VAL A 207 -6.77 16.25 17.18
C VAL A 207 -7.97 15.33 17.34
N ARG A 208 -8.45 15.08 18.56
CA ARG A 208 -9.56 14.15 18.87
C ARG A 208 -10.86 14.52 18.19
N ALA A 209 -11.26 15.78 18.25
CA ALA A 209 -12.57 16.21 17.80
C ALA A 209 -12.90 15.83 16.34
N PRO A 210 -12.04 16.08 15.34
CA PRO A 210 -12.26 15.64 13.95
C PRO A 210 -12.01 14.15 13.69
N LEU A 211 -11.49 13.37 14.67
CA LEU A 211 -11.26 11.93 14.48
C LEU A 211 -12.55 11.11 14.31
N SER A 212 -13.72 11.66 14.64
CA SER A 212 -15.00 11.02 14.36
C SER A 212 -15.43 11.14 12.89
N SER A 213 -14.65 11.80 12.03
CA SER A 213 -14.95 11.97 10.60
C SER A 213 -14.22 10.94 9.73
N GLU A 214 -14.79 10.56 8.59
CA GLU A 214 -14.22 9.56 7.65
C GLU A 214 -12.80 9.87 7.15
N LYS A 215 -12.29 11.10 7.33
CA LYS A 215 -10.93 11.52 6.92
C LYS A 215 -9.94 11.67 8.10
N ALA A 216 -10.36 11.29 9.29
CA ALA A 216 -9.64 11.40 10.55
C ALA A 216 -8.16 10.96 10.49
N PHE A 217 -7.86 9.91 9.74
CA PHE A 217 -6.54 9.28 9.74
C PHE A 217 -5.50 10.01 8.87
N ASP A 218 -5.88 11.05 8.10
CA ASP A 218 -4.93 11.86 7.32
C ASP A 218 -3.84 12.47 8.23
N PHE A 219 -4.18 12.78 9.49
CA PHE A 219 -3.20 13.23 10.49
C PHE A 219 -2.05 12.23 10.71
N LEU A 220 -2.36 10.94 10.72
CA LEU A 220 -1.37 9.89 10.99
C LEU A 220 -0.53 9.55 9.74
N THR A 221 -0.87 10.13 8.58
CA THR A 221 -0.08 9.96 7.35
C THR A 221 1.08 10.94 7.23
N PHE A 222 1.17 11.94 8.10
CA PHE A 222 2.24 12.93 8.08
C PHE A 222 3.56 12.34 8.61
N ASP A 223 4.66 12.66 7.93
CA ASP A 223 6.02 12.34 8.36
C ASP A 223 6.36 13.10 9.66
N GLY A 224 7.01 12.40 10.59
CA GLY A 224 7.74 13.04 11.68
C GLY A 224 6.88 13.64 12.79
N LEU A 225 5.77 12.99 13.19
CA LEU A 225 5.03 13.34 14.41
C LEU A 225 5.87 13.01 15.65
N PRO A 226 6.59 13.98 16.26
CA PRO A 226 7.55 13.66 17.31
C PRO A 226 6.85 13.29 18.60
N VAL A 227 5.58 13.70 18.79
CA VAL A 227 4.78 13.27 19.95
C VAL A 227 4.54 11.77 19.93
N ILE A 228 4.32 11.15 18.78
CA ILE A 228 4.15 9.69 18.71
C ILE A 228 5.50 8.98 18.92
N ARG A 229 6.60 9.58 18.44
CA ARG A 229 7.96 9.04 18.65
C ARG A 229 8.43 9.17 20.09
N GLN A 230 8.12 10.27 20.78
CA GLN A 230 8.64 10.60 22.11
C GLN A 230 7.69 10.19 23.24
N ASN A 231 6.38 10.45 23.09
CA ASN A 231 5.36 10.22 24.12
C ASN A 231 4.04 9.68 23.52
N PRO A 232 4.03 8.44 22.98
CA PRO A 232 2.83 7.86 22.36
C PRO A 232 1.65 7.70 23.34
N GLU A 233 1.93 7.64 24.66
CA GLU A 233 0.92 7.50 25.72
C GLU A 233 -0.10 8.63 25.76
N VAL A 234 0.34 9.86 25.48
CA VAL A 234 -0.49 11.07 25.56
C VAL A 234 -1.58 11.04 24.50
N LEU A 235 -1.24 10.60 23.28
CA LEU A 235 -2.21 10.46 22.19
C LEU A 235 -3.05 9.20 22.34
N SER A 236 -2.49 8.08 22.83
CA SER A 236 -3.27 6.87 23.07
C SER A 236 -4.32 7.03 24.15
N ALA A 237 -4.11 7.87 25.17
CA ALA A 237 -5.13 8.13 26.18
C ALA A 237 -6.34 8.92 25.62
N VAL A 238 -6.12 9.69 24.55
CA VAL A 238 -7.10 10.63 24.01
C VAL A 238 -7.81 10.07 22.77
N ILE A 239 -7.15 9.23 21.98
CA ILE A 239 -7.71 8.63 20.76
C ILE A 239 -8.43 7.33 21.11
N ASP A 240 -9.67 7.17 20.63
CA ASP A 240 -10.36 5.88 20.69
C ASP A 240 -9.83 4.95 19.59
N HIS A 241 -9.03 3.96 20.00
CA HIS A 241 -8.42 2.98 19.09
C HIS A 241 -9.44 2.13 18.34
N ARG A 242 -10.62 1.88 18.93
CA ARG A 242 -11.66 1.05 18.30
C ARG A 242 -12.24 1.79 17.10
N LEU A 243 -12.62 3.04 17.32
CA LEU A 243 -13.17 3.93 16.30
C LEU A 243 -12.14 4.18 15.19
N LEU A 244 -10.88 4.41 15.55
CA LEU A 244 -9.80 4.56 14.57
C LEU A 244 -9.63 3.30 13.70
N SER A 245 -9.65 2.12 14.30
CA SER A 245 -9.50 0.84 13.60
C SER A 245 -10.65 0.59 12.62
N ASP A 246 -11.88 0.93 13.00
CA ASP A 246 -13.07 0.81 12.14
C ASP A 246 -13.02 1.82 10.97
N ILE A 247 -12.68 3.08 11.23
CA ILE A 247 -12.51 4.09 10.17
C ILE A 247 -11.45 3.65 9.16
N ILE A 248 -10.28 3.18 9.62
CA ILE A 248 -9.21 2.75 8.71
C ILE A 248 -9.66 1.53 7.90
N SER A 249 -10.29 0.55 8.55
CA SER A 249 -10.83 -0.63 7.87
C SER A 249 -11.85 -0.25 6.79
N ASN A 250 -12.80 0.62 7.12
CA ASN A 250 -13.82 1.09 6.18
C ASN A 250 -13.23 1.95 5.05
N ALA A 251 -12.21 2.77 5.34
CA ALA A 251 -11.54 3.61 4.34
C ALA A 251 -10.73 2.78 3.34
N ILE A 252 -10.10 1.69 3.80
CA ILE A 252 -9.41 0.73 2.95
C ILE A 252 -10.44 -0.05 2.12
N LEU A 253 -11.45 -0.64 2.76
CA LEU A 253 -12.53 -1.40 2.11
C LEU A 253 -13.30 -0.59 1.05
N SER A 254 -13.53 0.71 1.29
CA SER A 254 -14.22 1.60 0.35
C SER A 254 -13.33 2.11 -0.80
N GLY A 255 -12.02 1.82 -0.77
CA GLY A 255 -11.06 2.29 -1.77
C GLY A 255 -10.79 3.81 -1.75
N THR A 256 -11.33 4.54 -0.77
CA THR A 256 -11.22 6.00 -0.66
C THR A 256 -9.79 6.45 -0.34
N SER A 257 -9.03 5.62 0.39
CA SER A 257 -7.64 5.91 0.79
C SER A 257 -6.65 5.81 -0.37
N ALA A 258 -6.76 4.76 -1.20
CA ALA A 258 -5.81 4.47 -2.29
C ALA A 258 -5.72 5.57 -3.37
N ASN A 259 -6.75 6.40 -3.52
CA ASN A 259 -6.80 7.45 -4.54
C ASN A 259 -6.36 8.84 -4.05
N LYS A 260 -6.11 9.02 -2.74
CA LYS A 260 -5.87 10.35 -2.15
C LYS A 260 -4.58 10.45 -1.33
N THR A 261 -4.17 9.38 -0.65
CA THR A 261 -2.95 9.38 0.18
C THR A 261 -1.76 8.82 -0.61
N SER A 262 -0.58 9.45 -0.46
CA SER A 262 0.66 8.90 -1.01
C SER A 262 0.99 7.57 -0.33
N ARG A 263 1.64 6.64 -1.04
CA ARG A 263 2.05 5.34 -0.47
C ARG A 263 2.96 5.51 0.75
N ASP A 264 3.85 6.50 0.72
CA ASP A 264 4.72 6.79 1.87
C ASP A 264 3.89 7.26 3.07
N GLY A 265 2.84 8.04 2.84
CA GLY A 265 1.90 8.43 3.90
C GLY A 265 1.12 7.25 4.47
N GLN A 266 0.86 6.21 3.68
CA GLN A 266 0.26 4.96 4.17
C GLN A 266 1.23 4.13 5.01
N LEU A 267 2.53 4.12 4.68
CA LEU A 267 3.57 3.51 5.51
C LEU A 267 3.72 4.23 6.85
N TRP A 268 3.68 5.57 6.85
CA TRP A 268 3.66 6.37 8.08
C TRP A 268 2.40 6.11 8.90
N LEU A 269 1.22 6.03 8.27
CA LEU A 269 -0.02 5.66 8.94
C LEU A 269 0.12 4.31 9.66
N LEU A 270 0.68 3.30 8.98
CA LEU A 270 0.92 1.98 9.56
C LEU A 270 1.86 2.08 10.77
N ALA A 271 2.98 2.77 10.65
CA ALA A 271 3.94 2.92 11.74
C ALA A 271 3.34 3.65 12.96
N HIS A 272 2.64 4.77 12.74
CA HIS A 272 1.98 5.51 13.82
C HIS A 272 0.85 4.69 14.47
N PHE A 273 0.10 3.91 13.67
CA PHE A 273 -0.95 3.04 14.18
C PHE A 273 -0.39 1.92 15.07
N ILE A 274 0.72 1.30 14.68
CA ILE A 274 1.45 0.32 15.50
C ILE A 274 1.91 0.97 16.80
N ALA A 275 2.57 2.13 16.73
CA ALA A 275 3.09 2.82 17.91
C ALA A 275 1.98 3.18 18.93
N LEU A 276 0.86 3.73 18.46
CA LEU A 276 -0.29 4.09 19.31
C LEU A 276 -0.98 2.87 19.95
N SER A 277 -0.93 1.71 19.28
CA SER A 277 -1.52 0.48 19.80
C SER A 277 -0.69 -0.15 20.92
N ARG A 278 0.62 0.14 20.98
CA ARG A 278 1.54 -0.43 21.98
C ARG A 278 1.31 0.21 23.34
N THR A 279 0.95 1.49 23.37
CA THR A 279 0.69 2.25 24.60
C THR A 279 -0.75 2.18 25.08
N SER A 280 -1.67 1.69 24.25
CA SER A 280 -3.07 1.54 24.66
C SER A 280 -3.24 0.33 25.58
N ALA A 281 -3.45 0.60 26.86
CA ALA A 281 -3.81 -0.42 27.85
C ALA A 281 -5.28 -0.86 27.75
N GLY A 282 -6.07 -0.29 26.83
CA GLY A 282 -7.52 -0.49 26.74
C GLY A 282 -7.95 -1.39 25.58
N GLY A 283 -8.44 -2.59 25.91
CA GLY A 283 -9.53 -3.24 25.15
C GLY A 283 -9.25 -3.72 23.73
N GLN A 284 -8.48 -4.80 23.60
CA GLN A 284 -8.96 -6.07 23.02
C GLN A 284 -10.01 -5.97 21.89
N ASP A 285 -9.58 -5.68 20.66
CA ASP A 285 -10.47 -5.70 19.51
C ASP A 285 -9.89 -6.48 18.34
N THR A 286 -10.60 -7.52 17.91
CA THR A 286 -10.41 -8.16 16.60
C THR A 286 -10.45 -7.13 15.45
N ILE A 287 -11.13 -6.00 15.65
CA ILE A 287 -11.17 -4.85 14.75
C ILE A 287 -9.78 -4.24 14.53
N TYR A 288 -8.93 -4.17 15.56
CA TYR A 288 -7.55 -3.69 15.44
C TYR A 288 -6.70 -4.60 14.57
N LEU A 289 -6.73 -5.92 14.85
CA LEU A 289 -5.99 -6.91 14.06
C LEU A 289 -6.48 -6.91 12.60
N ARG A 290 -7.78 -6.72 12.37
CA ARG A 290 -8.36 -6.56 11.04
C ARG A 290 -7.81 -5.32 10.33
N ALA A 291 -7.75 -4.18 11.01
CA ALA A 291 -7.20 -2.95 10.44
C ALA A 291 -5.71 -3.09 10.08
N LEU A 292 -4.91 -3.71 10.97
CA LEU A 292 -3.50 -4.00 10.68
C LEU A 292 -3.34 -4.94 9.49
N TYR A 293 -4.09 -6.04 9.48
CA TYR A 293 -4.06 -7.02 8.39
C TYR A 293 -4.39 -6.37 7.03
N LEU A 294 -5.41 -5.51 6.98
CA LEU A 294 -5.79 -4.78 5.76
C LEU A 294 -4.70 -3.80 5.29
N GLN A 295 -4.04 -3.10 6.22
CA GLN A 295 -2.92 -2.20 5.90
C GLN A 295 -1.66 -2.95 5.44
N LEU A 296 -1.29 -4.03 6.14
CA LEU A 296 -0.13 -4.85 5.77
C LEU A 296 -0.34 -5.52 4.41
N SER A 297 -1.53 -6.06 4.17
CA SER A 297 -1.84 -6.71 2.89
C SER A 297 -1.83 -5.74 1.70
N SER A 298 -2.22 -4.48 1.88
CA SER A 298 -2.13 -3.47 0.82
C SER A 298 -0.70 -2.98 0.58
N LEU A 299 0.13 -2.90 1.63
CA LEU A 299 1.50 -2.35 1.57
C LEU A 299 2.59 -3.43 1.42
N ALA A 300 2.24 -4.72 1.38
CA ALA A 300 3.20 -5.83 1.43
C ALA A 300 4.30 -5.76 0.35
N VAL A 301 3.97 -5.34 -0.87
CA VAL A 301 4.93 -5.24 -1.97
C VAL A 301 5.93 -4.11 -1.72
N ASP A 302 5.46 -2.95 -1.27
CA ASP A 302 6.32 -1.79 -1.00
C ASP A 302 7.22 -2.05 0.22
N ILE A 303 6.69 -2.69 1.28
CA ILE A 303 7.47 -3.11 2.46
C ILE A 303 8.58 -4.08 2.03
N ARG A 304 8.23 -5.13 1.28
CA ARG A 304 9.19 -6.14 0.83
C ARG A 304 10.32 -5.55 -0.02
N LEU A 305 10.01 -4.57 -0.87
CA LEU A 305 11.01 -3.96 -1.74
C LEU A 305 11.94 -3.01 -0.99
N ARG A 306 11.44 -2.25 -0.01
CA ARG A 306 12.22 -1.21 0.69
C ARG A 306 12.91 -1.70 1.95
N TYR A 307 12.33 -2.67 2.66
CA TYR A 307 12.89 -3.23 3.89
C TYR A 307 14.18 -4.05 3.65
N ASN A 308 14.27 -4.73 2.50
CA ASN A 308 15.43 -5.58 2.18
C ASN A 308 16.59 -4.83 1.50
N GLN A 309 16.50 -3.51 1.31
CA GLN A 309 17.57 -2.73 0.67
C GLN A 309 18.74 -2.42 1.62
N ASP A 310 18.51 -2.39 2.94
CA ASP A 310 19.54 -2.05 3.91
C ASP A 310 20.59 -3.16 4.14
N ASP A 311 20.25 -4.42 3.84
CA ASP A 311 21.11 -5.57 4.17
C ASP A 311 22.21 -5.87 3.12
N SER A 312 22.22 -5.16 1.98
CA SER A 312 23.27 -5.31 0.94
C SER A 312 24.41 -4.29 1.05
N GLY A 313 24.44 -3.45 2.10
CA GLY A 313 25.34 -2.30 2.21
C GLY A 313 26.73 -2.55 2.80
N ASN A 314 27.08 -3.77 3.24
CA ASN A 314 28.34 -4.03 3.97
C ASN A 314 29.26 -5.05 3.26
N GLY A 315 29.31 -5.00 1.93
CA GLY A 315 30.32 -5.69 1.11
C GLY A 315 31.17 -4.68 0.37
N ASP A 316 32.37 -4.46 0.87
CA ASP A 316 33.44 -3.61 0.33
C ASP A 316 33.72 -3.92 -1.16
N GLN A 317 33.10 -3.18 -2.08
CA GLN A 317 33.55 -3.02 -3.46
C GLN A 317 33.40 -1.55 -3.85
N VAL A 318 34.53 -0.86 -3.85
CA VAL A 318 34.71 0.46 -4.47
C VAL A 318 34.35 0.33 -5.95
N SER A 319 33.14 0.75 -6.31
CA SER A 319 32.72 1.04 -7.67
C SER A 319 32.57 2.55 -7.79
N ASP A 320 33.40 3.19 -8.60
CA ASP A 320 33.36 4.61 -8.95
C ASP A 320 32.09 4.94 -9.77
N ASP A 321 30.91 4.82 -9.17
CA ASP A 321 29.61 5.12 -9.80
C ASP A 321 29.01 6.42 -9.23
N GLU A 322 29.48 7.56 -9.73
CA GLU A 322 28.87 8.90 -9.52
C GLU A 322 27.47 9.04 -10.16
N ASP A 323 26.97 8.03 -10.91
CA ASP A 323 25.78 8.15 -11.75
C ASP A 323 24.48 7.52 -11.19
N LEU A 324 24.45 7.04 -9.94
CA LEU A 324 23.24 6.50 -9.30
C LEU A 324 22.27 7.56 -8.72
N LYS A 325 22.46 8.84 -9.03
CA LYS A 325 21.60 9.95 -8.52
C LYS A 325 20.37 10.29 -9.38
N ILE A 326 19.96 9.42 -10.30
CA ILE A 326 18.77 9.67 -11.15
C ILE A 326 17.78 8.50 -11.06
N LEU A 327 17.30 8.23 -9.85
CA LEU A 327 15.99 7.65 -9.60
C LEU A 327 15.24 8.63 -8.70
N ASP A 328 13.94 8.82 -8.96
CA ASP A 328 13.10 9.78 -8.24
C ASP A 328 13.36 9.74 -6.72
N PRO A 329 13.53 10.89 -6.04
CA PRO A 329 13.84 10.96 -4.60
C PRO A 329 12.74 10.41 -3.66
N ALA A 330 11.69 9.77 -4.21
CA ALA A 330 10.61 9.10 -3.48
C ALA A 330 10.82 7.57 -3.33
N SER A 331 11.88 7.00 -3.92
CA SER A 331 12.32 5.62 -3.64
C SER A 331 13.42 5.60 -2.57
N SER A 332 13.27 6.42 -1.54
CA SER A 332 14.16 6.40 -0.38
C SER A 332 13.95 5.12 0.43
N THR A 333 15.02 4.65 1.07
CA THR A 333 15.01 3.66 2.14
C THR A 333 13.90 3.95 3.15
N LEU A 334 13.45 2.92 3.87
CA LEU A 334 12.46 3.11 4.92
C LEU A 334 13.03 4.10 5.95
N SER A 335 12.21 5.05 6.40
CA SER A 335 12.56 5.89 7.54
C SER A 335 12.85 5.00 8.76
N ASP A 336 13.90 5.30 9.51
CA ASP A 336 14.32 4.53 10.69
C ASP A 336 13.15 4.22 11.63
N PHE A 337 12.27 5.19 11.87
CA PHE A 337 11.10 4.99 12.72
C PHE A 337 10.11 3.97 12.13
N VAL A 338 9.87 4.01 10.82
CA VAL A 338 8.98 3.06 10.15
C VAL A 338 9.60 1.66 10.20
N ALA A 339 10.91 1.54 9.97
CA ALA A 339 11.64 0.29 10.09
C ALA A 339 11.56 -0.28 11.51
N GLU A 340 11.80 0.53 12.55
CA GLU A 340 11.68 0.14 13.96
C GLU A 340 10.28 -0.38 14.32
N GLN A 341 9.21 0.28 13.85
CA GLN A 341 7.85 -0.18 14.13
C GLN A 341 7.50 -1.46 13.36
N LEU A 342 8.02 -1.65 12.15
CA LEU A 342 7.84 -2.86 11.36
C LEU A 342 8.64 -4.04 11.93
N GLU A 343 9.87 -3.80 12.38
CA GLU A 343 10.71 -4.79 13.05
C GLU A 343 10.05 -5.27 14.36
N PHE A 344 9.41 -4.36 15.11
CA PHE A 344 8.63 -4.73 16.30
C PHE A 344 7.54 -5.77 16.00
N LEU A 345 6.86 -5.71 14.85
CA LEU A 345 5.84 -6.71 14.50
C LEU A 345 6.41 -8.11 14.27
N VAL A 346 7.69 -8.18 13.90
CA VAL A 346 8.41 -9.42 13.65
C VAL A 346 9.02 -9.95 14.95
N ASN A 347 9.53 -9.07 15.81
CA ASN A 347 10.23 -9.39 17.06
C ASN A 347 9.42 -10.25 18.05
N ASP A 348 10.14 -10.88 18.99
CA ASP A 348 9.57 -11.82 19.96
C ASP A 348 8.47 -11.18 20.81
N ASP A 349 8.70 -9.95 21.27
CA ASP A 349 7.71 -9.16 22.01
C ASP A 349 6.45 -8.89 21.19
N GLY A 350 6.58 -8.62 19.89
CA GLY A 350 5.45 -8.32 19.00
C GLY A 350 4.55 -9.52 18.75
N ILE A 351 5.15 -10.69 18.46
CA ILE A 351 4.41 -11.93 18.24
C ILE A 351 3.80 -12.43 19.56
N SER A 352 4.54 -12.35 20.66
CA SER A 352 4.04 -12.71 21.99
C SER A 352 2.87 -11.81 22.41
N GLU A 353 2.98 -10.50 22.18
CA GLU A 353 1.90 -9.54 22.44
C GLU A 353 0.69 -9.81 21.54
N LEU A 354 0.90 -10.18 20.27
CA LEU A 354 -0.19 -10.56 19.38
C LEU A 354 -0.93 -11.81 19.85
N LEU A 355 -0.20 -12.85 20.25
CA LEU A 355 -0.80 -14.07 20.76
C LEU A 355 -1.54 -13.78 22.07
N ARG A 356 -0.95 -13.00 22.98
CA ARG A 356 -1.60 -12.53 24.22
C ARG A 356 -2.87 -11.72 23.95
N ARG A 357 -2.85 -10.83 22.95
CA ARG A 357 -4.05 -10.08 22.54
C ARG A 357 -5.15 -11.04 22.09
N PHE A 358 -4.79 -12.01 21.26
CA PHE A 358 -5.72 -13.00 20.71
C PHE A 358 -6.33 -13.92 21.78
N THR A 359 -5.52 -14.42 22.72
CA THR A 359 -6.00 -15.27 23.83
C THR A 359 -7.02 -14.58 24.72
N THR A 360 -6.89 -13.27 24.89
CA THR A 360 -7.82 -12.50 25.70
C THR A 360 -9.12 -12.13 24.98
N THR A 361 -9.09 -12.00 23.64
CA THR A 361 -10.26 -11.63 22.83
C THR A 361 -11.13 -12.81 22.42
N SER A 362 -10.61 -14.04 22.43
CA SER A 362 -11.32 -15.21 21.91
C SER A 362 -12.59 -15.47 22.72
N SER A 363 -13.75 -15.20 22.12
CA SER A 363 -15.06 -15.38 22.75
C SER A 363 -15.51 -16.84 22.68
N PRO A 364 -16.05 -17.43 23.75
CA PRO A 364 -16.42 -18.85 23.79
C PRO A 364 -17.64 -19.22 22.91
N SER A 365 -18.39 -18.25 22.37
CA SER A 365 -19.71 -18.52 21.76
C SER A 365 -19.79 -18.35 20.24
N ALA A 366 -18.81 -17.74 19.58
CA ALA A 366 -18.91 -17.40 18.15
C ALA A 366 -17.59 -17.62 17.40
N GLY A 367 -17.24 -18.89 17.17
CA GLY A 367 -16.42 -19.29 16.03
C GLY A 367 -14.91 -19.25 16.22
N LEU A 368 -14.34 -20.35 16.74
CA LEU A 368 -12.92 -20.71 16.59
C LEU A 368 -12.40 -20.52 15.14
N SER A 369 -13.27 -20.58 14.14
CA SER A 369 -12.95 -20.36 12.73
C SER A 369 -12.68 -18.89 12.39
N GLU A 370 -13.51 -17.93 12.83
CA GLU A 370 -13.38 -16.53 12.42
C GLU A 370 -12.12 -15.87 13.01
N ASP A 371 -11.91 -16.10 14.30
CA ASP A 371 -10.71 -15.62 15.01
C ASP A 371 -9.44 -16.26 14.41
N ALA A 372 -9.44 -17.58 14.16
CA ALA A 372 -8.32 -18.25 13.51
C ALA A 372 -8.07 -17.73 12.08
N ASN A 373 -9.13 -17.43 11.32
CA ASN A 373 -9.01 -16.87 9.97
C ASN A 373 -8.35 -15.49 9.98
N LEU A 374 -8.69 -14.65 10.95
CA LEU A 374 -8.11 -13.32 11.10
C LEU A 374 -6.63 -13.40 11.48
N LEU A 375 -6.31 -14.22 12.48
CA LEU A 375 -4.93 -14.48 12.91
C LEU A 375 -4.10 -15.07 11.75
N ALA A 376 -4.68 -16.02 11.01
CA ALA A 376 -4.03 -16.64 9.87
C ALA A 376 -3.78 -15.64 8.74
N GLY A 377 -4.77 -14.80 8.42
CA GLY A 377 -4.63 -13.74 7.43
C GLY A 377 -3.52 -12.76 7.79
N TYR A 378 -3.47 -12.32 9.06
CA TYR A 378 -2.44 -11.43 9.56
C TYR A 378 -1.04 -12.05 9.48
N THR A 379 -0.86 -13.26 9.98
CA THR A 379 0.44 -13.95 9.98
C THR A 379 0.94 -14.22 8.56
N LEU A 380 0.06 -14.65 7.65
CA LEU A 380 0.43 -14.83 6.25
C LEU A 380 0.78 -13.49 5.57
N ALA A 381 0.15 -12.39 5.96
CA ALA A 381 0.55 -11.06 5.50
C ALA A 381 1.94 -10.67 6.03
N LEU A 382 2.27 -10.98 7.29
CA LEU A 382 3.62 -10.79 7.84
C LEU A 382 4.68 -11.60 7.09
N LEU A 383 4.44 -12.90 6.88
CA LEU A 383 5.37 -13.78 6.14
C LEU A 383 5.62 -13.27 4.71
N LYS A 384 4.61 -12.63 4.09
CA LYS A 384 4.77 -11.97 2.78
C LYS A 384 5.56 -10.67 2.83
N CYS A 385 5.39 -9.87 3.87
CA CYS A 385 6.12 -8.61 4.05
C CYS A 385 7.60 -8.87 4.35
N PHE A 386 7.90 -9.88 5.16
CA PHE A 386 9.24 -10.17 5.69
C PHE A 386 9.71 -11.60 5.34
N PRO A 387 10.03 -11.90 4.06
CA PRO A 387 10.44 -13.24 3.65
C PRO A 387 11.72 -13.71 4.36
N ASN A 388 12.67 -12.80 4.63
CA ASN A 388 13.94 -13.13 5.30
C ASN A 388 13.75 -13.56 6.76
N HIS A 389 12.73 -13.02 7.43
CA HIS A 389 12.38 -13.35 8.82
C HIS A 389 11.32 -14.46 8.91
N GLY A 390 11.01 -15.13 7.80
CA GLY A 390 9.92 -16.10 7.73
C GLY A 390 10.13 -17.30 8.68
N ASP A 391 11.36 -17.77 8.83
CA ASP A 391 11.68 -18.86 9.74
C ASP A 391 11.65 -18.42 11.21
N ASP A 392 12.07 -17.19 11.51
CA ASP A 392 12.00 -16.62 12.86
C ASP A 392 10.55 -16.44 13.33
N ILE A 393 9.68 -15.93 12.44
CA ILE A 393 8.24 -15.78 12.71
C ILE A 393 7.62 -17.16 13.00
N LYS A 394 7.96 -18.18 12.19
CA LYS A 394 7.47 -19.55 12.40
C LYS A 394 7.99 -20.17 13.70
N MET A 395 9.27 -19.96 14.05
CA MET A 395 9.83 -20.38 15.33
C MET A 395 9.12 -19.73 16.52
N ARG A 396 8.88 -18.41 16.47
CA ARG A 396 8.19 -17.68 17.54
C ARG A 396 6.75 -18.16 17.71
N LEU A 397 6.02 -18.34 16.61
CA LEU A 397 4.67 -18.94 16.63
C LEU A 397 4.69 -20.39 17.13
N PHE A 398 5.72 -21.16 16.79
CA PHE A 398 5.89 -22.52 17.30
C PHE A 398 6.06 -22.53 18.82
N HIS A 399 6.73 -21.55 19.43
CA HIS A 399 6.84 -21.43 20.89
C HIS A 399 5.59 -20.84 21.57
N GLY A 400 4.75 -20.11 20.83
CA GLY A 400 3.60 -19.40 21.38
C GLY A 400 2.38 -20.27 21.72
N ASP A 401 1.67 -19.92 22.79
CA ASP A 401 0.46 -20.61 23.26
C ASP A 401 -0.81 -19.79 23.07
N ILE A 402 -1.90 -20.48 22.74
CA ILE A 402 -3.23 -19.89 22.60
C ILE A 402 -4.14 -20.50 23.67
N THR A 403 -4.72 -19.67 24.54
CA THR A 403 -5.73 -20.13 25.50
C THR A 403 -7.09 -20.16 24.83
N THR A 404 -7.72 -21.31 24.80
CA THR A 404 -9.11 -21.46 24.37
C THR A 404 -9.99 -21.74 25.58
N SER A 405 -11.20 -21.18 25.61
CA SER A 405 -12.18 -21.47 26.65
C SER A 405 -13.25 -22.37 26.07
N ASP A 406 -13.08 -23.68 26.19
CA ASP A 406 -14.12 -24.65 25.84
C ASP A 406 -14.88 -25.07 27.11
N SER A 407 -16.21 -25.04 27.07
CA SER A 407 -17.09 -25.48 28.18
C SER A 407 -16.83 -24.87 29.57
N GLY A 408 -16.22 -23.68 29.64
CA GLY A 408 -15.91 -22.97 30.89
C GLY A 408 -14.59 -23.33 31.56
N LYS A 409 -13.76 -24.20 30.95
CA LYS A 409 -12.37 -24.46 31.37
C LYS A 409 -11.41 -23.81 30.38
N GLN A 410 -10.45 -23.04 30.89
CA GLN A 410 -9.37 -22.48 30.08
C GLN A 410 -8.35 -23.59 29.78
N HIS A 411 -8.14 -23.88 28.50
CA HIS A 411 -7.14 -24.82 28.03
C HIS A 411 -6.11 -24.08 27.17
N THR A 412 -4.85 -24.15 27.56
CA THR A 412 -3.71 -23.69 26.73
C THR A 412 -3.42 -24.74 25.67
N VAL A 413 -3.43 -24.33 24.41
CA VAL A 413 -3.13 -25.18 23.26
C VAL A 413 -1.97 -24.56 22.48
N PRO A 414 -0.96 -25.36 22.07
CA PRO A 414 0.09 -24.88 21.18
C PRO A 414 -0.48 -24.30 19.89
N THR A 415 0.12 -23.22 19.38
CA THR A 415 -0.38 -22.49 18.19
C THR A 415 -0.59 -23.42 16.97
N VAL A 416 0.34 -24.34 16.71
CA VAL A 416 0.23 -25.30 15.60
C VAL A 416 -1.01 -26.20 15.74
N LYS A 417 -1.26 -26.71 16.96
CA LYS A 417 -2.41 -27.58 17.27
C LYS A 417 -3.73 -26.81 17.25
N TYR A 418 -3.72 -25.54 17.68
CA TYR A 418 -4.85 -24.63 17.53
C TYR A 418 -5.26 -24.47 16.05
N PHE A 419 -4.29 -24.21 15.16
CA PHE A 419 -4.57 -24.08 13.73
C PHE A 419 -4.99 -25.39 13.08
N TRP A 420 -4.50 -26.54 13.55
CA TRP A 420 -5.02 -27.84 13.12
C TRP A 420 -6.50 -28.02 13.48
N HIS A 421 -6.91 -27.69 14.71
CA HIS A 421 -8.30 -27.78 15.12
C HIS A 421 -9.21 -26.81 14.34
N ALA A 422 -8.71 -25.61 14.01
CA ALA A 422 -9.43 -24.68 13.16
C ALA A 422 -9.54 -25.20 11.71
N ALA A 423 -8.43 -25.68 11.14
CA ALA A 423 -8.35 -26.24 9.80
C ALA A 423 -9.27 -27.45 9.63
N SER A 424 -9.18 -28.46 10.49
CA SER A 424 -9.98 -29.69 10.40
C SER A 424 -11.50 -29.45 10.47
N ARG A 425 -11.95 -28.33 11.04
CA ARG A 425 -13.37 -27.92 11.13
C ARG A 425 -13.87 -27.12 9.93
N THR A 426 -13.00 -26.69 9.02
CA THR A 426 -13.39 -25.93 7.82
C THR A 426 -14.27 -26.73 6.87
N GLU A 427 -15.07 -26.03 6.08
CA GLU A 427 -15.90 -26.67 5.07
C GLU A 427 -15.05 -27.26 3.93
N ILE A 428 -13.92 -26.62 3.57
CA ILE A 428 -12.95 -27.16 2.61
C ILE A 428 -12.45 -28.55 3.03
N PHE A 429 -12.02 -28.71 4.29
CA PHE A 429 -11.53 -29.99 4.80
C PHE A 429 -12.60 -31.06 4.71
N ARG A 430 -13.81 -30.74 5.19
CA ARG A 430 -14.97 -31.65 5.15
C ARG A 430 -15.35 -32.03 3.73
N LYS A 431 -15.35 -31.09 2.77
CA LYS A 431 -15.69 -31.34 1.37
C LYS A 431 -14.66 -32.25 0.70
N LEU A 432 -13.37 -32.02 0.91
CA LEU A 432 -12.29 -32.81 0.31
C LEU A 432 -12.10 -34.19 0.95
N MET A 433 -12.57 -34.38 2.19
CA MET A 433 -12.55 -35.67 2.88
C MET A 433 -13.74 -36.59 2.53
N GLN A 434 -14.75 -36.12 1.81
CA GLN A 434 -15.89 -36.97 1.44
C GLN A 434 -15.47 -38.09 0.47
N SER A 435 -15.74 -39.34 0.86
CA SER A 435 -15.28 -40.57 0.21
C SER A 435 -15.84 -40.84 -1.21
N LYS A 436 -16.79 -40.03 -1.70
CA LYS A 436 -17.48 -40.21 -3.00
C LYS A 436 -17.12 -39.15 -4.06
N ILE A 437 -15.91 -38.60 -4.01
CA ILE A 437 -15.49 -37.64 -5.04
C ILE A 437 -15.00 -38.41 -6.27
N THR A 438 -15.90 -38.64 -7.23
CA THR A 438 -15.57 -39.26 -8.53
C THR A 438 -14.67 -38.35 -9.38
N HIS A 439 -14.86 -37.03 -9.29
CA HIS A 439 -14.06 -36.02 -9.98
C HIS A 439 -13.62 -34.93 -9.00
N PRO A 440 -12.38 -34.96 -8.48
CA PRO A 440 -11.95 -33.99 -7.47
C PRO A 440 -11.70 -32.58 -8.01
N ALA A 441 -11.46 -32.45 -9.31
CA ALA A 441 -11.40 -31.15 -9.99
C ALA A 441 -12.71 -30.35 -9.91
N SER A 442 -13.88 -31.01 -9.99
CA SER A 442 -15.17 -30.32 -9.95
C SER A 442 -15.52 -29.76 -8.57
N VAL A 443 -14.85 -30.27 -7.53
CA VAL A 443 -14.99 -29.76 -6.15
C VAL A 443 -13.97 -28.66 -5.90
N LEU A 444 -12.71 -28.83 -6.34
CA LEU A 444 -11.64 -27.86 -6.11
C LEU A 444 -11.78 -26.57 -6.93
N GLY A 445 -12.24 -26.65 -8.19
CA GLY A 445 -12.44 -25.47 -9.04
C GLY A 445 -13.32 -24.40 -8.37
N PRO A 446 -14.55 -24.72 -7.92
CA PRO A 446 -15.42 -23.79 -7.20
C PRO A 446 -14.87 -23.31 -5.85
N LEU A 447 -14.09 -24.14 -5.15
CA LEU A 447 -13.48 -23.79 -3.86
C LEU A 447 -12.32 -22.80 -3.98
N LEU A 448 -11.67 -22.73 -5.15
CA LEU A 448 -10.54 -21.85 -5.43
C LEU A 448 -10.95 -20.57 -6.18
N GLN A 449 -12.24 -20.31 -6.38
CA GLN A 449 -12.70 -19.10 -7.06
C GLN A 449 -12.44 -17.82 -6.23
N PRO A 450 -11.95 -16.72 -6.85
CA PRO A 450 -11.75 -15.45 -6.18
C PRO A 450 -13.09 -14.89 -5.67
N GLY A 451 -13.10 -14.32 -4.47
CA GLY A 451 -14.31 -13.82 -3.80
C GLY A 451 -15.20 -14.88 -3.12
N SER A 452 -14.80 -16.15 -3.13
CA SER A 452 -15.52 -17.21 -2.42
C SER A 452 -15.40 -17.04 -0.90
N LYS A 453 -16.48 -17.37 -0.15
CA LYS A 453 -16.46 -17.41 1.33
C LYS A 453 -15.35 -18.31 1.89
N HIS A 454 -14.87 -19.24 1.07
CA HIS A 454 -13.80 -20.17 1.41
C HIS A 454 -12.40 -19.54 1.42
N ASN A 455 -12.23 -18.30 0.95
CA ASN A 455 -10.94 -17.60 1.00
C ASN A 455 -10.41 -17.45 2.44
N GLU A 456 -11.32 -17.28 3.40
CA GLU A 456 -10.97 -17.20 4.81
C GLU A 456 -10.48 -18.55 5.34
N GLU A 457 -11.22 -19.61 5.03
CA GLU A 457 -10.83 -20.98 5.40
C GLU A 457 -9.49 -21.40 4.78
N TRP A 458 -9.21 -21.00 3.53
CA TRP A 458 -7.93 -21.24 2.88
C TRP A 458 -6.75 -20.56 3.59
N ARG A 459 -6.94 -19.38 4.20
CA ARG A 459 -5.87 -18.71 4.97
C ARG A 459 -5.48 -19.56 6.17
N THR A 460 -6.46 -20.06 6.91
CA THR A 460 -6.25 -20.94 8.06
C THR A 460 -5.56 -22.24 7.64
N MET A 461 -6.00 -22.84 6.53
CA MET A 461 -5.37 -24.04 5.97
C MET A 461 -3.92 -23.83 5.57
N LEU A 462 -3.64 -22.76 4.82
CA LEU A 462 -2.30 -22.46 4.32
C LEU A 462 -1.34 -22.20 5.48
N LEU A 463 -1.75 -21.38 6.46
CA LEU A 463 -0.91 -21.14 7.62
C LEU A 463 -0.64 -22.42 8.41
N PHE A 464 -1.66 -23.26 8.62
CA PHE A 464 -1.48 -24.55 9.27
C PHE A 464 -0.44 -25.41 8.52
N LEU A 465 -0.55 -25.55 7.18
CA LEU A 465 0.40 -26.34 6.39
C LEU A 465 1.81 -25.75 6.40
N GLU A 466 1.97 -24.43 6.41
CA GLU A 466 3.27 -23.78 6.52
C GLU A 466 3.92 -24.01 7.89
N LEU A 467 3.17 -23.85 8.98
CA LEU A 467 3.64 -24.11 10.34
C LEU A 467 3.93 -25.60 10.55
N TYR A 468 3.13 -26.49 9.97
CA TYR A 468 3.33 -27.92 10.08
C TYR A 468 4.52 -28.38 9.25
N ASN A 469 4.74 -27.87 8.04
CA ASN A 469 5.98 -28.09 7.28
C ASN A 469 7.21 -27.64 8.07
N PHE A 470 7.11 -26.49 8.74
CA PHE A 470 8.16 -26.01 9.61
C PHE A 470 8.43 -27.00 10.77
N LEU A 471 7.38 -27.48 11.44
CA LEU A 471 7.50 -28.52 12.46
C LEU A 471 8.15 -29.80 11.91
N LEU A 472 7.72 -30.29 10.75
CA LEU A 472 8.31 -31.47 10.10
C LEU A 472 9.77 -31.27 9.69
N ARG A 473 10.24 -30.03 9.54
CA ARG A 473 11.67 -29.75 9.27
C ARG A 473 12.51 -29.73 10.55
N VAL A 474 11.94 -29.28 11.67
CA VAL A 474 12.65 -29.13 12.96
C VAL A 474 12.63 -30.41 13.80
N THR A 475 11.66 -31.29 13.57
CA THR A 475 11.46 -32.50 14.37
C THR A 475 12.24 -33.69 13.84
N ASP A 476 12.80 -34.51 14.73
CA ASP A 476 13.40 -35.80 14.39
C ASP A 476 12.37 -36.94 14.41
N ASP A 477 12.70 -38.09 13.81
CA ASP A 477 11.80 -39.26 13.70
C ASP A 477 11.39 -39.81 15.08
N GLU A 478 12.27 -39.76 16.07
CA GLU A 478 12.00 -40.22 17.45
C GLU A 478 11.05 -39.30 18.21
N ASP A 479 11.12 -37.99 17.96
CA ASP A 479 10.26 -37.00 18.60
C ASP A 479 8.91 -36.84 17.90
N PHE A 480 8.85 -37.15 16.61
CA PHE A 480 7.62 -37.09 15.82
C PHE A 480 6.57 -38.09 16.29
N LEU A 481 6.98 -39.34 16.55
CA LEU A 481 6.12 -40.38 17.11
C LEU A 481 6.89 -41.09 18.21
N PRO A 482 6.77 -40.69 19.49
CA PRO A 482 7.54 -41.32 20.55
C PRO A 482 7.22 -42.82 20.66
N SER A 483 8.23 -43.63 20.95
CA SER A 483 7.99 -45.02 21.35
C SER A 483 7.25 -45.02 22.69
N THR A 484 6.26 -45.90 22.88
CA THR A 484 5.41 -45.97 24.09
C THR A 484 6.22 -46.05 25.40
N PHE A 485 7.46 -46.50 25.34
CA PHE A 485 8.42 -46.58 26.45
C PHE A 485 9.18 -45.27 26.77
N GLN A 486 9.38 -44.36 25.80
CA GLN A 486 10.15 -43.11 25.98
C GLN A 486 9.33 -41.97 26.60
N ALA A 487 8.01 -42.07 26.61
CA ALA A 487 7.13 -41.04 27.20
C ALA A 487 7.31 -40.88 28.73
N MET A 488 7.97 -41.84 29.41
CA MET A 488 8.07 -41.91 30.87
C MET A 488 9.40 -41.39 31.47
N SER A 489 10.42 -41.10 30.67
CA SER A 489 11.71 -40.56 31.18
C SER A 489 11.79 -39.04 31.02
N GLN A 490 12.50 -38.39 31.94
CA GLN A 490 12.70 -36.93 32.06
C GLN A 490 13.01 -36.29 30.71
N GLN A 491 12.04 -35.59 30.13
CA GLN A 491 12.13 -34.95 28.82
C GLN A 491 12.65 -33.52 28.94
N SER A 492 13.34 -33.07 27.90
CA SER A 492 13.67 -31.65 27.77
C SER A 492 12.40 -30.84 27.48
N PRO A 493 12.31 -29.57 27.90
CA PRO A 493 11.14 -28.75 27.63
C PRO A 493 10.89 -28.55 26.12
N GLN A 494 11.95 -28.60 25.30
CA GLN A 494 11.84 -28.52 23.83
C GLN A 494 11.18 -29.77 23.23
N THR A 495 11.55 -30.96 23.70
CA THR A 495 10.93 -32.22 23.26
C THR A 495 9.46 -32.32 23.67
N GLU A 496 9.09 -31.82 24.85
CA GLU A 496 7.68 -31.73 25.26
C GLU A 496 6.90 -30.74 24.37
N ARG A 497 7.53 -29.63 23.97
CA ARG A 497 6.92 -28.65 23.06
C ARG A 497 6.64 -29.22 21.67
N ILE A 498 7.60 -29.93 21.11
CA ILE A 498 7.47 -30.64 19.83
C ILE A 498 6.29 -31.61 19.89
N ARG A 499 6.23 -32.44 20.94
CA ARG A 499 5.21 -33.48 21.10
C ARG A 499 3.82 -32.91 21.31
N SER A 500 3.68 -31.87 22.13
CA SER A 500 2.39 -31.20 22.36
C SER A 500 1.85 -30.50 21.10
N SER A 501 2.74 -30.06 20.20
CA SER A 501 2.39 -29.46 18.91
C SER A 501 2.16 -30.46 17.78
N GLY A 502 2.54 -31.73 18.00
CA GLY A 502 2.37 -32.83 17.05
C GLY A 502 0.91 -33.25 16.89
N LEU A 503 0.66 -33.99 15.81
CA LEU A 503 -0.65 -34.57 15.50
C LEU A 503 -0.70 -36.03 15.96
N ASP A 504 -1.85 -36.44 16.48
CA ASP A 504 -2.10 -37.83 16.88
C ASP A 504 -2.26 -38.73 15.64
N GLN A 505 -2.19 -40.05 15.82
CA GLN A 505 -2.25 -40.99 14.69
C GLN A 505 -3.53 -40.86 13.85
N GLU A 506 -4.68 -40.66 14.49
CA GLU A 506 -5.96 -40.43 13.78
C GLU A 506 -5.95 -39.12 12.99
N GLU A 507 -5.35 -38.08 13.56
CA GLU A 507 -5.20 -36.77 12.94
C GLU A 507 -4.24 -36.82 11.75
N LEU A 508 -3.15 -37.57 11.85
CA LEU A 508 -2.20 -37.84 10.76
C LEU A 508 -2.87 -38.60 9.59
N ILE A 509 -3.72 -39.59 9.89
CA ILE A 509 -4.50 -40.30 8.87
C ILE A 509 -5.46 -39.33 8.16
N ALA A 510 -6.13 -38.47 8.91
CA ALA A 510 -7.04 -37.46 8.37
C ALA A 510 -6.29 -36.43 7.50
N LEU A 511 -5.17 -35.89 7.99
CA LEU A 511 -4.33 -34.94 7.25
C LEU A 511 -3.79 -35.57 5.96
N THR A 512 -3.26 -36.79 6.04
CA THR A 512 -2.68 -37.46 4.87
C THR A 512 -3.76 -37.78 3.83
N SER A 513 -4.95 -38.22 4.26
CA SER A 513 -6.09 -38.42 3.37
C SER A 513 -6.51 -37.12 2.67
N PHE A 514 -6.57 -36.02 3.42
CA PHE A 514 -6.85 -34.70 2.89
C PHE A 514 -5.79 -34.26 1.87
N LEU A 515 -4.51 -34.39 2.21
CA LEU A 515 -3.39 -34.04 1.32
C LEU A 515 -3.43 -34.85 0.03
N LYS A 516 -3.72 -36.15 0.08
CA LYS A 516 -3.91 -36.98 -1.14
C LYS A 516 -5.07 -36.48 -2.00
N ASN A 517 -6.18 -36.09 -1.39
CA ASN A 517 -7.35 -35.57 -2.11
C ASN A 517 -7.14 -34.14 -2.64
N LEU A 518 -6.24 -33.36 -2.04
CA LEU A 518 -5.87 -32.01 -2.45
C LEU A 518 -4.76 -31.97 -3.51
N THR A 519 -3.68 -32.72 -3.32
CA THR A 519 -2.48 -32.67 -4.18
C THR A 519 -2.70 -33.37 -5.51
N PHE A 520 -3.35 -34.54 -5.51
CA PHE A 520 -3.60 -35.30 -6.74
C PHE A 520 -4.27 -34.46 -7.84
N PRO A 521 -5.39 -33.74 -7.58
CA PRO A 521 -6.06 -32.98 -8.62
C PRO A 521 -5.30 -31.73 -9.04
N LEU A 522 -4.49 -31.15 -8.13
CA LEU A 522 -3.60 -30.03 -8.43
C LEU A 522 -2.48 -30.39 -9.44
N TYR A 523 -2.22 -31.68 -9.65
CA TYR A 523 -1.34 -32.15 -10.73
C TYR A 523 -2.11 -32.77 -11.90
N HIS A 524 -3.11 -33.61 -11.63
CA HIS A 524 -3.84 -34.32 -12.69
C HIS A 524 -4.77 -33.42 -13.51
N ASP A 525 -5.50 -32.53 -12.83
CA ASP A 525 -6.60 -31.76 -13.42
C ASP A 525 -6.33 -30.26 -13.42
N LEU A 526 -5.07 -29.85 -13.27
CA LEU A 526 -4.65 -28.45 -13.18
C LEU A 526 -5.22 -27.56 -14.30
N PRO A 527 -5.27 -27.97 -15.58
CA PRO A 527 -5.86 -27.16 -16.64
C PRO A 527 -7.36 -26.86 -16.41
N SER A 528 -8.10 -27.83 -15.88
CA SER A 528 -9.54 -27.67 -15.62
C SER A 528 -9.82 -26.76 -14.42
N ILE A 529 -8.96 -26.82 -13.40
CA ILE A 529 -9.05 -25.97 -12.20
C ILE A 529 -8.73 -24.53 -12.58
N ILE A 530 -7.65 -24.33 -13.35
CA ILE A 530 -7.24 -23.01 -13.84
C ILE A 530 -8.28 -22.42 -14.80
N SER A 531 -8.87 -23.22 -15.69
CA SER A 531 -9.87 -22.75 -16.66
C SER A 531 -11.23 -22.48 -16.01
N SER A 532 -11.57 -23.18 -14.93
CA SER A 532 -12.79 -22.97 -14.14
C SER A 532 -12.75 -21.68 -13.31
N ALA A 533 -11.55 -21.25 -12.90
CA ALA A 533 -11.31 -19.92 -12.37
C ALA A 533 -11.36 -18.90 -13.53
N LYS A 534 -12.57 -18.44 -13.90
CA LYS A 534 -12.77 -17.38 -14.90
C LYS A 534 -11.84 -16.20 -14.59
N GLU A 535 -10.99 -15.87 -15.56
CA GLU A 535 -9.98 -14.81 -15.56
C GLU A 535 -9.10 -14.74 -14.30
N PRO A 536 -7.79 -15.09 -14.36
CA PRO A 536 -6.86 -14.48 -13.43
C PRO A 536 -6.83 -12.99 -13.76
N ALA A 537 -7.58 -12.19 -12.98
CA ALA A 537 -7.46 -10.74 -12.97
C ALA A 537 -5.97 -10.38 -12.99
N ARG A 538 -5.54 -9.85 -14.14
CA ARG A 538 -4.31 -9.08 -14.38
C ARG A 538 -3.13 -9.45 -13.47
N LEU A 539 -2.33 -10.39 -13.97
CA LEU A 539 -0.98 -10.72 -13.49
C LEU A 539 -0.03 -9.50 -13.41
N ASP A 540 -0.43 -8.35 -13.98
CA ASP A 540 0.30 -7.09 -13.93
C ASP A 540 0.53 -6.57 -12.49
N HIS A 541 -0.35 -6.91 -11.54
CA HIS A 541 -0.23 -6.45 -10.15
C HIS A 541 0.83 -7.20 -9.33
N PHE A 542 1.22 -8.42 -9.75
CA PHE A 542 2.24 -9.21 -9.06
C PHE A 542 3.68 -8.79 -9.43
N MET A 543 3.83 -8.08 -10.55
CA MET A 543 5.14 -7.82 -11.19
C MET A 543 5.51 -6.34 -11.30
N GLY A 544 4.70 -5.41 -10.76
CA GLY A 544 5.04 -3.99 -10.72
C GLY A 544 5.01 -3.29 -12.10
N LEU A 545 4.24 -3.79 -13.06
CA LEU A 545 3.98 -3.06 -14.30
C LEU A 545 2.79 -2.12 -14.08
N GLN A 546 3.08 -0.83 -13.98
CA GLN A 546 2.07 0.23 -14.02
C GLN A 546 1.25 0.10 -15.31
N PRO A 547 -0.08 -0.16 -15.27
CA PRO A 547 -0.91 -0.05 -16.46
C PRO A 547 -1.05 1.44 -16.82
N LYS A 548 -0.73 1.78 -18.07
CA LYS A 548 -1.04 3.09 -18.63
C LYS A 548 -2.57 3.30 -18.60
N PRO A 549 -3.10 4.42 -18.09
CA PRO A 549 -4.54 4.57 -17.91
C PRO A 549 -5.23 4.73 -19.26
N LEU A 550 -6.00 3.72 -19.65
CA LEU A 550 -7.07 3.82 -20.63
C LEU A 550 -8.38 3.47 -19.93
N ALA A 551 -9.41 4.25 -20.27
CA ALA A 551 -10.59 4.52 -19.46
C ALA A 551 -11.50 3.32 -19.14
N GLN A 552 -12.00 3.34 -17.90
CA GLN A 552 -13.35 2.97 -17.43
C GLN A 552 -14.01 1.67 -17.93
N SER A 553 -14.09 0.69 -17.03
CA SER A 553 -15.32 -0.06 -16.74
C SER A 553 -15.28 -0.54 -15.29
N GLY A 554 -16.33 -0.24 -14.52
CA GLY A 554 -16.34 -0.35 -13.06
C GLY A 554 -16.52 -1.77 -12.52
N SER A 555 -15.68 -2.11 -11.55
CA SER A 555 -15.94 -3.02 -10.42
C SER A 555 -14.75 -2.96 -9.44
N SER A 556 -14.61 -1.83 -8.74
CA SER A 556 -13.49 -1.55 -7.84
C SER A 556 -13.62 -2.22 -6.46
N GLN A 557 -13.86 -3.53 -6.40
CA GLN A 557 -13.91 -4.29 -5.13
C GLN A 557 -12.90 -5.45 -5.03
N GLU A 558 -12.08 -5.69 -6.05
CA GLU A 558 -11.23 -6.91 -6.10
C GLU A 558 -9.81 -6.78 -5.53
N SER A 559 -9.38 -5.60 -5.03
CA SER A 559 -7.99 -5.39 -4.61
C SER A 559 -7.67 -5.60 -3.12
N LEU A 560 -8.65 -5.99 -2.30
CA LEU A 560 -8.52 -5.95 -0.82
C LEU A 560 -8.56 -7.31 -0.13
N SER A 561 -8.54 -8.38 -0.92
CA SER A 561 -8.21 -9.70 -0.40
C SER A 561 -6.80 -10.01 -0.87
N PRO A 562 -5.81 -10.24 0.02
CA PRO A 562 -4.56 -10.83 -0.41
C PRO A 562 -4.96 -12.14 -1.06
N THR A 563 -4.73 -12.19 -2.38
CA THR A 563 -5.37 -13.15 -3.26
C THR A 563 -4.63 -14.47 -3.16
N PHE A 564 -4.71 -15.11 -1.99
CA PHE A 564 -4.13 -16.42 -1.74
C PHE A 564 -4.90 -17.53 -2.47
N GLY A 565 -6.17 -17.29 -2.83
CA GLY A 565 -6.93 -18.15 -3.74
C GLY A 565 -6.37 -18.22 -5.17
N ASN A 566 -5.48 -17.29 -5.55
CA ASN A 566 -4.91 -17.24 -6.90
C ASN A 566 -3.53 -17.91 -7.02
N ASP A 567 -2.87 -18.26 -5.91
CA ASP A 567 -1.58 -18.96 -5.94
C ASP A 567 -1.77 -20.49 -5.81
N VAL A 568 -2.47 -21.05 -6.80
CA VAL A 568 -2.68 -22.49 -6.93
C VAL A 568 -1.34 -23.24 -7.00
N ILE A 569 -0.30 -22.58 -7.52
CA ILE A 569 1.05 -23.13 -7.65
C ILE A 569 1.74 -23.19 -6.27
N GLY A 570 1.68 -22.12 -5.48
CA GLY A 570 2.18 -22.10 -4.10
C GLY A 570 1.46 -23.12 -3.22
N LEU A 571 0.13 -23.21 -3.31
CA LEU A 571 -0.65 -24.24 -2.60
C LEU A 571 -0.19 -25.66 -2.98
N ARG A 572 0.01 -25.91 -4.28
CA ARG A 572 0.54 -27.18 -4.79
C ARG A 572 1.91 -27.50 -4.20
N GLN A 573 2.82 -26.53 -4.16
CA GLN A 573 4.16 -26.72 -3.61
C GLN A 573 4.14 -27.01 -2.10
N ILE A 574 3.40 -26.21 -1.32
CA ILE A 574 3.28 -26.37 0.14
C ILE A 574 2.69 -27.75 0.47
N ALA A 575 1.57 -28.11 -0.17
CA ALA A 575 0.91 -29.39 0.08
C ALA A 575 1.76 -30.60 -0.37
N THR A 576 2.50 -30.48 -1.48
CA THR A 576 3.43 -31.51 -1.95
C THR A 576 4.58 -31.70 -0.97
N SER A 577 5.15 -30.61 -0.46
CA SER A 577 6.24 -30.65 0.54
C SER A 577 5.81 -31.35 1.82
N THR A 578 4.61 -31.03 2.32
CA THR A 578 4.05 -31.69 3.52
C THR A 578 3.85 -33.17 3.29
N MET A 579 3.25 -33.51 2.15
CA MET A 579 2.95 -34.90 1.83
C MET A 579 4.23 -35.74 1.64
N ARG A 580 5.27 -35.19 1.01
CA ARG A 580 6.57 -35.87 0.86
C ARG A 580 7.25 -36.09 2.22
N SER A 581 7.28 -35.06 3.06
CA SER A 581 7.89 -35.15 4.39
C SER A 581 7.18 -36.19 5.26
N LEU A 582 5.85 -36.27 5.19
CA LEU A 582 5.07 -37.31 5.88
C LEU A 582 5.31 -38.71 5.30
N TYR A 583 5.47 -38.84 3.98
CA TYR A 583 5.79 -40.12 3.36
C TYR A 583 7.18 -40.62 3.74
N GLU A 584 8.19 -39.74 3.75
CA GLU A 584 9.55 -40.08 4.17
C GLU A 584 9.56 -40.63 5.61
N ARG A 585 8.83 -39.96 6.52
CA ARG A 585 8.68 -40.43 7.91
C ARG A 585 7.95 -41.76 8.02
N ASP A 586 6.83 -41.93 7.30
CA ASP A 586 6.11 -43.21 7.27
C ASP A 586 6.97 -44.33 6.66
N SER A 587 7.93 -44.00 5.79
CA SER A 587 8.87 -44.96 5.22
C SER A 587 9.92 -45.43 6.24
N CYS A 588 10.39 -44.53 7.11
CA CYS A 588 11.30 -44.83 8.22
C CYS A 588 10.60 -45.64 9.32
N ARG A 589 9.43 -45.17 9.77
CA ARG A 589 8.62 -45.80 10.81
C ARG A 589 7.16 -45.79 10.39
N LYS A 590 6.62 -46.97 10.09
CA LYS A 590 5.24 -47.14 9.63
C LYS A 590 4.24 -46.72 10.71
N PHE A 591 3.38 -45.75 10.38
CA PHE A 591 2.24 -45.35 11.21
C PHE A 591 0.91 -45.36 10.45
N LEU A 592 0.96 -45.47 9.12
CA LEU A 592 -0.21 -45.64 8.26
C LEU A 592 -0.41 -47.13 7.89
N PRO A 593 -1.65 -47.55 7.59
CA PRO A 593 -1.93 -48.90 7.11
C PRO A 593 -1.17 -49.24 5.81
N GLN A 594 -0.98 -50.53 5.57
CA GLN A 594 -0.41 -51.01 4.30
C GLN A 594 -1.24 -50.49 3.11
N ASP A 595 -0.55 -50.07 2.05
CA ASP A 595 -1.12 -49.54 0.82
C ASP A 595 -1.92 -48.24 0.95
N PHE A 596 -1.90 -47.61 2.13
CA PHE A 596 -2.62 -46.37 2.37
C PHE A 596 -2.24 -45.24 1.41
N TRP A 597 -0.99 -45.18 0.96
CA TRP A 597 -0.53 -44.17 0.01
C TRP A 597 -1.02 -44.38 -1.43
N LEU A 598 -1.34 -45.61 -1.81
CA LEU A 598 -1.73 -45.93 -3.18
C LEU A 598 -3.05 -45.25 -3.54
N MET A 599 -3.16 -44.75 -4.78
CA MET A 599 -4.42 -44.20 -5.34
C MET A 599 -4.81 -44.93 -6.63
N THR A 600 -4.81 -46.26 -6.58
CA THR A 600 -5.11 -47.12 -7.72
C THR A 600 -6.53 -46.97 -8.27
N SER A 601 -7.50 -46.57 -7.43
CA SER A 601 -8.90 -46.37 -7.84
C SER A 601 -9.14 -45.11 -8.67
N LYS A 602 -8.26 -44.10 -8.55
CA LYS A 602 -8.41 -42.82 -9.26
C LYS A 602 -7.63 -42.76 -10.58
N PHE A 603 -6.91 -43.83 -10.93
CA PHE A 603 -6.04 -43.90 -12.10
C PHE A 603 -6.31 -45.15 -12.92
N TYR A 604 -6.35 -44.99 -14.25
CA TYR A 604 -6.28 -46.13 -15.17
C TYR A 604 -4.82 -46.55 -15.39
N MET A 605 -4.35 -47.49 -14.57
CA MET A 605 -2.94 -47.90 -14.51
C MET A 605 -2.38 -48.47 -15.82
N ASN A 606 -3.22 -49.14 -16.62
CA ASN A 606 -2.76 -49.79 -17.86
C ASN A 606 -2.42 -48.77 -18.96
N GLY A 607 -3.08 -47.61 -18.97
CA GLY A 607 -2.81 -46.52 -19.92
C GLY A 607 -1.85 -45.45 -19.40
N PHE A 608 -1.44 -45.55 -18.12
CA PHE A 608 -0.57 -44.56 -17.49
C PHE A 608 0.84 -44.58 -18.08
N ILE A 609 1.42 -45.76 -18.32
CA ILE A 609 2.77 -45.91 -18.88
C ILE A 609 2.89 -45.24 -20.25
N SER A 610 2.00 -45.58 -21.19
CA SER A 610 2.02 -45.01 -22.53
C SER A 610 1.81 -43.50 -22.53
N ALA A 611 0.99 -42.98 -21.60
CA ALA A 611 0.75 -41.55 -21.49
C ALA A 611 1.94 -40.79 -20.90
N VAL A 612 2.65 -41.35 -19.91
CA VAL A 612 3.88 -40.74 -19.38
C VAL A 612 4.97 -40.67 -20.44
N VAL A 613 5.14 -41.73 -21.24
CA VAL A 613 6.11 -41.75 -22.35
C VAL A 613 5.77 -40.70 -23.40
N LEU A 614 4.48 -40.54 -23.73
CA LEU A 614 4.03 -39.52 -24.68
C LEU A 614 4.23 -38.09 -24.12
N GLU A 615 3.91 -37.86 -22.85
CA GLU A 615 4.09 -36.56 -22.19
C GLU A 615 5.57 -36.17 -22.08
N GLU A 616 6.46 -37.13 -21.84
CA GLU A 616 7.90 -36.89 -21.83
C GLU A 616 8.44 -36.56 -23.23
N GLN A 617 7.97 -37.25 -24.28
CA GLN A 617 8.29 -36.90 -25.65
C GLN A 617 7.83 -35.48 -25.98
N GLN A 618 6.60 -35.12 -25.63
CA GLN A 618 6.06 -33.78 -25.85
C GLN A 618 6.82 -32.69 -25.07
N LYS A 619 7.32 -33.00 -23.87
CA LYS A 619 8.20 -32.10 -23.11
C LYS A 619 9.55 -31.89 -23.77
N ASN A 620 10.13 -32.94 -24.34
CA ASN A 620 11.39 -32.83 -25.05
C ASN A 620 11.22 -32.02 -26.33
N ASP A 621 10.17 -32.29 -27.11
CA ASP A 621 9.86 -31.52 -28.33
C ASP A 621 9.65 -30.02 -28.01
N THR A 622 8.89 -29.68 -26.95
CA THR A 622 8.73 -28.28 -26.51
C THR A 622 10.01 -27.66 -25.92
N THR A 623 10.98 -28.46 -25.49
CA THR A 623 12.29 -27.95 -25.04
C THR A 623 13.22 -27.71 -26.23
N GLU A 624 13.17 -28.58 -27.25
CA GLU A 624 13.92 -28.44 -28.50
C GLU A 624 13.46 -27.22 -29.31
N GLU A 625 12.15 -26.94 -29.41
CA GLU A 625 11.61 -25.75 -30.10
C GLU A 625 12.02 -24.41 -29.44
N ASP A 626 12.09 -24.35 -28.10
CA ASP A 626 12.42 -23.13 -27.36
C ASP A 626 13.92 -22.78 -27.39
N ASP A 627 14.81 -23.78 -27.44
CA ASP A 627 16.26 -23.56 -27.56
C ASP A 627 16.60 -22.84 -28.89
N GLU A 628 15.78 -23.04 -29.92
CA GLU A 628 15.88 -22.33 -31.21
C GLU A 628 15.41 -20.87 -31.12
N ASP A 629 14.36 -20.58 -30.34
CA ASP A 629 13.78 -19.24 -30.15
C ASP A 629 14.62 -18.33 -29.22
N GLU A 630 15.25 -18.89 -28.16
CA GLU A 630 16.16 -18.12 -27.28
C GLU A 630 17.38 -17.60 -28.05
N ASP A 631 17.91 -18.40 -28.98
CA ASP A 631 19.02 -18.04 -29.85
C ASP A 631 18.63 -16.95 -30.89
N GLU A 632 17.38 -16.91 -31.34
CA GLU A 632 16.89 -15.91 -32.31
C GLU A 632 16.65 -14.53 -31.67
N ILE A 633 16.18 -14.51 -30.42
CA ILE A 633 15.99 -13.28 -29.62
C ILE A 633 17.33 -12.63 -29.28
N ASP A 634 18.38 -13.43 -29.05
CA ASP A 634 19.72 -12.92 -28.79
C ASP A 634 20.28 -12.27 -30.08
N ARG A 635 20.18 -12.96 -31.22
CA ARG A 635 20.68 -12.46 -32.52
C ARG A 635 20.02 -11.18 -33.02
N THR A 636 18.71 -11.01 -32.81
CA THR A 636 17.96 -9.82 -33.28
C THR A 636 18.17 -8.57 -32.40
N ARG A 637 18.71 -8.69 -31.19
CA ARG A 637 18.82 -7.57 -30.21
C ARG A 637 20.19 -6.92 -30.10
N PHE A 638 21.23 -7.49 -30.72
CA PHE A 638 22.58 -6.92 -30.74
C PHE A 638 22.75 -5.65 -31.62
N HIS A 639 21.74 -5.28 -32.43
CA HIS A 639 21.88 -4.17 -33.38
C HIS A 639 21.46 -2.77 -32.89
N THR A 640 21.06 -2.62 -31.62
CA THR A 640 20.72 -1.30 -31.04
C THR A 640 21.42 -1.07 -29.70
N ALA A 641 22.70 -0.69 -29.75
CA ALA A 641 23.56 -0.52 -28.58
C ALA A 641 24.14 0.90 -28.47
N SER A 642 23.45 1.75 -27.70
CA SER A 642 24.02 2.85 -26.89
C SER A 642 22.81 3.57 -26.27
N VAL A 643 22.43 3.39 -24.99
CA VAL A 643 22.85 4.31 -23.91
C VAL A 643 22.44 3.83 -22.49
N SER A 644 21.81 2.65 -22.26
CA SER A 644 21.48 2.23 -20.87
C SER A 644 21.56 0.73 -20.66
N ARG A 645 22.63 0.26 -20.00
CA ARG A 645 22.95 -1.18 -19.83
C ARG A 645 22.41 -1.77 -18.52
N ILE A 646 22.32 -1.01 -17.44
CA ILE A 646 22.02 -1.53 -16.08
C ILE A 646 20.51 -1.67 -15.84
N SER A 647 19.70 -0.68 -16.23
CA SER A 647 18.22 -0.75 -16.18
C SER A 647 17.66 -1.88 -17.08
N ARG A 648 18.33 -2.12 -18.21
CA ARG A 648 17.97 -3.17 -19.18
C ARG A 648 18.24 -4.57 -18.62
N ALA A 649 19.30 -4.78 -17.84
CA ALA A 649 19.63 -6.08 -17.24
C ALA A 649 18.57 -6.53 -16.22
N ALA A 650 18.12 -5.63 -15.34
CA ALA A 650 17.04 -5.92 -14.39
C ALA A 650 15.70 -6.19 -15.11
N GLN A 651 15.44 -5.49 -16.22
CA GLN A 651 14.25 -5.72 -17.04
C GLN A 651 14.32 -7.05 -17.82
N ILE A 652 15.52 -7.43 -18.29
CA ILE A 652 15.79 -8.73 -18.93
C ILE A 652 15.59 -9.86 -17.93
N GLU A 653 16.11 -9.75 -16.71
CA GLU A 653 15.97 -10.80 -15.70
C GLU A 653 14.50 -10.98 -15.28
N ARG A 654 13.76 -9.88 -15.10
CA ARG A 654 12.31 -9.94 -14.86
C ARG A 654 11.56 -10.60 -16.02
N HIS A 655 11.96 -10.33 -17.27
CA HIS A 655 11.35 -10.95 -18.45
C HIS A 655 11.68 -12.45 -18.53
N ARG A 656 12.92 -12.85 -18.21
CA ARG A 656 13.33 -14.25 -18.12
C ARG A 656 12.54 -15.00 -17.05
N GLN A 657 12.37 -14.42 -15.87
CA GLN A 657 11.54 -15.00 -14.81
C GLN A 657 10.09 -15.18 -15.25
N LEU A 658 9.51 -14.20 -15.96
CA LEU A 658 8.16 -14.33 -16.53
C LEU A 658 8.06 -15.45 -17.56
N CYS A 659 9.02 -15.56 -18.48
CA CYS A 659 9.04 -16.63 -19.48
C CYS A 659 9.17 -18.00 -18.80
N ARG A 660 10.06 -18.14 -17.80
CA ARG A 660 10.20 -19.36 -17.00
C ARG A 660 8.89 -19.75 -16.30
N MET A 661 8.20 -18.80 -15.68
CA MET A 661 6.93 -19.06 -14.99
C MET A 661 5.80 -19.42 -15.97
N LYS A 662 5.72 -18.74 -17.12
CA LYS A 662 4.78 -19.09 -18.19
C LYS A 662 5.05 -20.49 -18.74
N ARG A 663 6.32 -20.83 -18.96
CA ARG A 663 6.77 -22.17 -19.37
C ARG A 663 6.40 -23.22 -18.34
N GLU A 664 6.71 -23.01 -17.05
CA GLU A 664 6.33 -23.94 -15.99
C GLU A 664 4.82 -24.19 -15.97
N ARG A 665 4.02 -23.13 -16.21
CA ARG A 665 2.56 -23.25 -16.28
C ARG A 665 2.07 -23.97 -17.54
N LEU A 666 2.75 -23.81 -18.68
CA LEU A 666 2.44 -24.55 -19.91
C LEU A 666 2.82 -26.02 -19.78
N LEU A 667 4.03 -26.30 -19.29
CA LEU A 667 4.49 -27.67 -19.01
C LEU A 667 3.57 -28.37 -18.01
N ALA A 668 3.17 -27.69 -16.93
CA ALA A 668 2.22 -28.24 -15.97
C ALA A 668 0.81 -28.49 -16.55
N GLN A 669 0.46 -27.86 -17.68
CA GLN A 669 -0.78 -28.15 -18.41
C GLN A 669 -0.63 -29.32 -19.40
N VAL A 670 0.57 -29.46 -19.99
CA VAL A 670 0.87 -30.43 -21.04
C VAL A 670 1.33 -31.78 -20.47
N THR A 671 1.93 -31.81 -19.28
CA THR A 671 2.51 -33.04 -18.70
C THR A 671 2.01 -33.39 -17.29
N PRO A 672 0.69 -33.58 -17.08
CA PRO A 672 0.12 -33.83 -15.76
C PRO A 672 0.58 -35.17 -15.13
N LYS A 673 0.71 -36.26 -15.91
CA LYS A 673 1.09 -37.58 -15.38
C LYS A 673 2.57 -37.67 -15.08
N LEU A 674 3.41 -37.02 -15.89
CA LEU A 674 4.84 -36.90 -15.62
C LEU A 674 5.11 -36.13 -14.33
N GLU A 675 4.37 -35.04 -14.08
CA GLU A 675 4.49 -34.26 -12.85
C GLU A 675 4.04 -35.04 -11.61
N ILE A 676 3.02 -35.91 -11.71
CA ILE A 676 2.62 -36.83 -10.64
C ILE A 676 3.73 -37.83 -10.36
N LEU A 677 4.33 -38.43 -11.39
CA LEU A 677 5.42 -39.38 -11.24
C LEU A 677 6.64 -38.74 -10.55
N ARG A 678 6.96 -37.49 -10.92
CA ARG A 678 8.08 -36.75 -10.34
C ARG A 678 7.84 -36.33 -8.89
N ASN A 679 6.66 -35.79 -8.59
CA ASN A 679 6.42 -35.15 -7.30
C ASN A 679 5.78 -36.06 -6.27
N MET A 680 5.07 -37.10 -6.70
CA MET A 680 4.28 -38.00 -5.85
C MET A 680 4.41 -39.49 -6.27
N PRO A 681 5.62 -40.02 -6.45
CA PRO A 681 5.81 -41.38 -6.97
C PRO A 681 5.13 -42.44 -6.10
N PHE A 682 5.10 -42.26 -4.78
CA PHE A 682 4.56 -43.18 -3.78
C PHE A 682 3.07 -43.50 -3.92
N ILE A 683 2.32 -42.69 -4.68
CA ILE A 683 0.91 -42.91 -4.97
C ILE A 683 0.70 -44.06 -5.98
N ILE A 684 1.73 -44.37 -6.77
CA ILE A 684 1.73 -45.38 -7.83
C ILE A 684 2.33 -46.68 -7.29
N PRO A 685 1.75 -47.87 -7.58
CA PRO A 685 2.35 -49.15 -7.23
C PRO A 685 3.80 -49.30 -7.74
N PHE A 686 4.64 -49.95 -6.95
CA PHE A 686 6.08 -50.10 -7.24
C PHE A 686 6.33 -50.80 -8.59
N GLU A 687 5.55 -51.84 -8.89
CA GLU A 687 5.67 -52.64 -10.11
C GLU A 687 5.43 -51.80 -11.36
N ILE A 688 4.57 -50.79 -11.27
CA ILE A 688 4.27 -49.88 -12.39
C ILE A 688 5.41 -48.89 -12.58
N ARG A 689 5.92 -48.30 -11.48
CA ARG A 689 7.07 -47.38 -11.54
C ARG A 689 8.29 -48.03 -12.19
N VAL A 690 8.61 -49.26 -11.79
CA VAL A 690 9.74 -50.03 -12.35
C VAL A 690 9.57 -50.29 -13.85
N LYS A 691 8.34 -50.43 -14.36
CA LYS A 691 8.10 -50.59 -15.82
C LYS A 691 8.27 -49.29 -16.60
N ILE A 692 8.04 -48.14 -15.98
CA ILE A 692 8.17 -46.82 -16.61
C ILE A 692 9.64 -46.47 -16.84
N PHE A 693 10.52 -46.68 -15.85
CA PHE A 693 11.93 -46.24 -15.96
C PHE A 693 12.66 -46.79 -17.20
N PRO A 694 12.58 -48.10 -17.54
CA PRO A 694 13.23 -48.64 -18.75
C PRO A 694 12.59 -48.19 -20.06
N THR A 695 11.31 -47.82 -20.07
CA THR A 695 10.60 -47.41 -21.30
C THR A 695 10.82 -45.94 -21.63
N VAL A 696 10.94 -45.10 -20.60
CA VAL A 696 11.32 -43.69 -20.67
C VAL A 696 12.79 -43.51 -21.12
N HIS A 697 13.71 -44.27 -20.52
CA HIS A 697 15.16 -44.12 -20.79
C HIS A 697 15.64 -44.83 -22.06
N ARG A 698 14.76 -45.46 -22.84
CA ARG A 698 15.18 -46.13 -24.08
C ARG A 698 15.34 -45.04 -25.16
N PRO A 699 16.57 -44.71 -25.59
CA PRO A 699 16.77 -43.67 -26.61
C PRO A 699 16.05 -44.05 -27.89
N ARG A 700 15.55 -43.03 -28.61
CA ARG A 700 14.94 -43.12 -29.96
C ARG A 700 15.64 -44.24 -30.74
N GLN A 701 14.98 -45.40 -30.90
CA GLN A 701 15.38 -46.31 -31.96
C GLN A 701 15.02 -45.57 -33.24
N GLU A 702 16.04 -45.08 -33.95
CA GLU A 702 15.93 -44.65 -35.33
C GLU A 702 15.07 -45.68 -36.08
N PRO A 703 14.09 -45.24 -36.90
CA PRO A 703 13.38 -46.17 -37.76
C PRO A 703 14.44 -46.86 -38.62
N GLN A 704 14.56 -48.18 -38.47
CA GLN A 704 15.40 -49.01 -39.33
C GLN A 704 15.10 -48.64 -40.78
N ALA A 705 16.03 -47.90 -41.39
CA ALA A 705 16.10 -47.75 -42.82
C ALA A 705 16.22 -49.17 -43.38
N ARG A 706 15.11 -49.66 -43.94
CA ARG A 706 15.11 -50.77 -44.88
C ARG A 706 15.94 -50.31 -46.09
N TRP A 707 17.22 -50.62 -46.08
CA TRP A 707 18.04 -50.61 -47.27
C TRP A 707 17.73 -51.89 -48.06
N LEU A 708 17.01 -51.72 -49.17
CA LEU A 708 17.31 -52.42 -50.42
C LEU A 708 18.37 -51.61 -51.16
#